data_AF-A0ABD3SJ09-F1
#
_entry.id   AF-A0ABD3SJ09-F1
#
_cell.length_a   1.000
_cell.length_b   1.000
_cell.length_c   1.000
_cell.angle_alpha   90.00
_cell.angle_beta   90.00
_cell.angle_gamma   90.00
#
_symmetry.space_group_name_H-M   'P 1'
#
loop_
_entity.id
_entity.type
_entity.pdbx_description
1 polymer ?
#
loop_
_entity_poly.entity_id
_entity_poly.type
_entity_poly.pdbx_seq_one_letter_code
_entity_poly.pdbx_strand_id
1 'polypeptide(L)'
;MATSHLPAPISRPTIRRRATTTFLLSHPKYTIKTKIFPPLKNTVQRNLKWPAVKLKSMAQEQSPPKTDKIFDTEQHELVKFLYDDLPHLFDEQGIDRTAYDERVQFRDPITRHDDIGGYLLNIATLRILFNPDFKLHWVKQTGPYEITTRWTMVMRFLLLPWQPELVFTGTSVMGINPETKKFCSHVDYWDSIKNNNFFSVEGLLEVIKQLRIYKTPDLEKPKYHILKRTANYEVRKYEPFIVAETNGDKLSGSSGFNSVAGYIFGKNSKEEKIPMTTPVFTQAFDPDISKVSIQIVLPSEKDISSLPAPNEEEISLRKVEGGIAAVLKFSGKPTEDIVLEMEKALRSNLIRDGLKPKDAAKRRESDQKDFFYGEIEREIMGKVRIGGSWSGVLEIEVDEWTVSMLREEVAKRSSDCVGPNSINLICAGRVLKDGDGTQKLSELGVKNNSKILASKVSTDQHGKSIKDEFLAEEERSNKLSRLKAAATSLASRHAEGSLPVEDFNLELENQSGEKVQMGSETDQRAIMMGLMLHANAKTLIKRQQYRDALEVLTMGEEAFSLCNPKVIEMVDNVPILQIDMVWCYFMLHDISWLTVAGIRLAKAREGIERAHGKESTRIRILQGGRYPELALHLRMELLEGVVAYHSGQLQKSKEALTSAQAKFLLKKLKSFCFCEQLQVPDETLSLLMTMGYREREAKRALRMNSLDVGRAVDFLVEEKAKKAQKREENLQRQKEILEQKRYGMTPLKKAVDMQKVKYFVSIGFEKDVAAEALRRNENDTQVALDDLTNPETNSAIQNEIISKRRKRLHKATTSASEKLVSMGFHKAAVDEALIRFGREEQALNYLLGQNENSVNGLPGANPSVPLPDTHATESLGDEQIAEGSAGGGSSSVETRDVEMEDELTEELQNADAYSDYDIEVTKEGEAINEYLALLSSAENVSSVSSSQ
;
A
#
# COMPACT_ATOMS: atom_id res chain seq x y z
N MET A 1 60.65 17.15 -20.85
CA MET A 1 61.12 18.05 -21.93
C MET A 1 59.91 18.65 -22.61
N ALA A 2 60.04 19.93 -22.97
CA ALA A 2 59.00 20.86 -23.42
C ALA A 2 58.18 20.37 -24.63
N THR A 3 56.95 20.84 -24.78
CA THR A 3 56.66 21.98 -25.68
C THR A 3 55.19 22.42 -25.63
N SER A 4 55.07 23.74 -25.57
CA SER A 4 53.92 24.63 -25.73
C SER A 4 53.25 24.51 -27.11
N HIS A 5 51.98 24.94 -27.22
CA HIS A 5 51.58 26.14 -27.98
C HIS A 5 50.06 26.22 -28.18
N LEU A 6 49.46 27.28 -27.60
CA LEU A 6 48.23 27.91 -28.09
C LEU A 6 48.47 28.50 -29.49
N PRO A 7 47.39 28.72 -30.27
CA PRO A 7 47.07 30.10 -30.61
C PRO A 7 45.58 30.48 -30.50
N ALA A 8 45.41 31.80 -30.54
CA ALA A 8 44.27 32.65 -30.22
C ALA A 8 43.13 32.67 -31.29
N PRO A 9 42.00 33.34 -31.01
CA PRO A 9 40.69 33.18 -31.68
C PRO A 9 40.47 34.21 -32.80
N ILE A 10 39.47 34.04 -33.67
CA ILE A 10 38.86 35.15 -34.44
C ILE A 10 37.47 34.81 -35.03
N SER A 11 36.61 35.83 -34.90
CA SER A 11 35.40 36.20 -35.67
C SER A 11 34.05 35.50 -35.48
N ARG A 12 33.16 36.21 -34.78
CA ARG A 12 31.70 36.24 -35.02
C ARG A 12 31.38 36.86 -36.38
N PRO A 13 30.21 36.54 -36.96
CA PRO A 13 29.39 37.56 -37.63
C PRO A 13 27.99 37.68 -37.03
N THR A 14 27.71 38.90 -36.60
CA THR A 14 26.56 39.75 -36.97
C THR A 14 25.16 39.15 -37.16
N ILE A 15 24.34 39.51 -36.17
CA ILE A 15 22.88 39.69 -36.14
C ILE A 15 22.27 40.23 -37.44
N ARG A 16 21.15 39.64 -37.87
CA ARG A 16 20.13 40.29 -38.71
C ARG A 16 18.78 40.21 -38.00
N ARG A 17 18.28 41.36 -37.54
CA ARG A 17 16.91 41.56 -37.02
C ARG A 17 15.91 41.56 -38.18
N ARG A 18 14.72 40.98 -37.98
CA ARG A 18 13.51 41.36 -38.72
C ARG A 18 12.32 41.46 -37.76
N ALA A 19 11.44 42.39 -38.11
CA ALA A 19 10.52 43.09 -37.24
C ALA A 19 9.19 42.36 -36.98
N THR A 20 8.59 42.81 -35.89
CA THR A 20 7.26 42.59 -35.32
C THR A 20 6.10 42.80 -36.29
N THR A 21 5.00 42.07 -36.07
CA THR A 21 3.65 42.54 -36.37
C THR A 21 2.71 42.05 -35.27
N THR A 22 2.08 43.02 -34.61
CA THR A 22 1.13 42.89 -33.51
C THR A 22 -0.28 42.70 -34.08
N PHE A 23 -1.06 41.77 -33.52
CA PHE A 23 -2.52 41.83 -33.61
C PHE A 23 -3.12 41.61 -32.21
N LEU A 24 -3.87 42.62 -31.77
CA LEU A 24 -4.80 42.60 -30.64
C LEU A 24 -6.12 41.99 -31.12
N LEU A 25 -6.79 41.17 -30.32
CA LEU A 25 -8.12 41.47 -29.75
C LEU A 25 -8.79 40.27 -29.05
N SER A 26 -9.38 40.64 -27.90
CA SER A 26 -10.66 40.19 -27.32
C SER A 26 -10.86 38.75 -26.83
N HIS A 27 -10.99 38.64 -25.50
CA HIS A 27 -11.72 37.57 -24.81
C HIS A 27 -13.24 37.80 -24.92
N PRO A 28 -14.06 36.73 -25.01
CA PRO A 28 -15.44 36.77 -24.54
C PRO A 28 -15.59 36.00 -23.23
N LYS A 29 -16.18 36.69 -22.24
CA LYS A 29 -16.76 36.11 -21.02
C LYS A 29 -18.06 35.38 -21.40
N TYR A 30 -18.25 34.15 -20.93
CA TYR A 30 -19.55 33.49 -20.93
C TYR A 30 -19.97 33.14 -19.49
N THR A 31 -20.89 33.96 -18.97
CA THR A 31 -21.84 33.64 -17.90
C THR A 31 -22.93 32.73 -18.45
N ILE A 32 -23.19 31.60 -17.80
CA ILE A 32 -24.43 30.83 -18.01
C ILE A 32 -25.20 30.72 -16.70
N LYS A 33 -26.47 31.11 -16.81
CA LYS A 33 -27.49 31.28 -15.78
C LYS A 33 -28.05 29.92 -15.37
N THR A 34 -28.26 29.78 -14.06
CA THR A 34 -29.14 28.80 -13.43
C THR A 34 -30.58 28.93 -13.94
N LYS A 35 -31.21 27.81 -14.31
CA LYS A 35 -32.67 27.69 -14.39
C LYS A 35 -33.11 26.41 -13.70
N ILE A 36 -33.95 26.64 -12.70
CA ILE A 36 -34.67 25.71 -11.84
C ILE A 36 -35.96 25.29 -12.56
N PHE A 37 -36.30 24.00 -12.55
CA PHE A 37 -37.67 23.47 -12.67
C PHE A 37 -37.73 22.09 -11.98
N PRO A 38 -38.92 21.61 -11.54
CA PRO A 38 -39.16 21.07 -10.21
C PRO A 38 -39.23 19.52 -10.20
N PRO A 39 -39.13 18.87 -9.03
CA PRO A 39 -39.31 17.42 -8.94
C PRO A 39 -40.80 17.04 -8.91
N LEU A 40 -41.16 16.08 -9.76
CA LEU A 40 -42.42 15.34 -9.75
C LEU A 40 -42.53 14.45 -8.50
N LYS A 41 -43.74 14.39 -7.93
CA LYS A 41 -44.11 13.60 -6.75
C LYS A 41 -44.53 12.17 -7.11
N ASN A 42 -44.15 11.25 -6.19
CA ASN A 42 -44.73 9.94 -5.83
C ASN A 42 -44.72 8.85 -6.92
N THR A 43 -44.40 7.57 -6.64
CA THR A 43 -45.09 6.71 -5.67
C THR A 43 -44.36 5.36 -5.49
N VAL A 44 -44.12 4.97 -4.23
CA VAL A 44 -44.15 3.63 -3.58
C VAL A 44 -43.60 2.39 -4.32
N GLN A 45 -42.65 1.69 -3.67
CA GLN A 45 -42.58 0.24 -3.33
C GLN A 45 -41.09 -0.11 -3.11
N ARG A 46 -40.61 -0.89 -2.15
CA ARG A 46 -41.13 -1.60 -0.97
C ARG A 46 -39.88 -1.98 -0.17
N ASN A 47 -39.91 -1.76 1.14
CA ASN A 47 -38.86 -2.17 2.07
C ASN A 47 -38.83 -3.70 2.20
N LEU A 48 -37.66 -4.31 2.03
CA LEU A 48 -37.34 -5.62 2.60
C LEU A 48 -36.07 -5.45 3.44
N LYS A 49 -36.30 -5.15 4.72
CA LYS A 49 -35.28 -5.22 5.77
C LYS A 49 -35.15 -6.67 6.19
N TRP A 50 -33.92 -7.18 6.24
CA TRP A 50 -33.61 -8.42 6.95
C TRP A 50 -32.97 -8.10 8.31
N PRO A 51 -33.23 -8.93 9.33
CA PRO A 51 -32.86 -8.66 10.72
C PRO A 51 -31.42 -9.11 10.99
N ALA A 52 -30.60 -8.22 11.55
CA ALA A 52 -29.30 -8.60 12.11
C ALA A 52 -29.54 -9.23 13.49
N VAL A 53 -29.30 -10.53 13.63
CA VAL A 53 -29.35 -11.21 14.92
C VAL A 53 -27.97 -11.21 15.57
N LYS A 54 -28.01 -11.15 16.90
CA LYS A 54 -26.91 -10.92 17.83
C LYS A 54 -26.39 -12.27 18.30
N LEU A 55 -25.11 -12.56 18.05
CA LEU A 55 -24.44 -13.69 18.71
C LEU A 55 -24.16 -13.37 20.18
N LYS A 56 -24.74 -14.19 21.07
CA LYS A 56 -24.41 -14.28 22.49
C LYS A 56 -23.01 -14.90 22.69
N SER A 57 -22.33 -14.36 23.70
CA SER A 57 -21.02 -14.73 24.22
C SER A 57 -20.90 -16.22 24.57
N MET A 58 -19.74 -16.80 24.28
CA MET A 58 -19.43 -18.19 24.60
C MET A 58 -18.33 -18.32 25.65
N ALA A 59 -18.72 -18.81 26.82
CA ALA A 59 -17.84 -19.49 27.76
C ALA A 59 -18.49 -20.82 28.17
N GLN A 60 -17.81 -21.91 27.74
CA GLN A 60 -17.75 -23.28 28.27
C GLN A 60 -19.02 -24.10 28.59
N GLU A 61 -19.14 -25.24 27.91
CA GLU A 61 -19.52 -26.52 28.54
C GLU A 61 -19.07 -27.69 27.65
N GLN A 62 -18.17 -28.54 28.18
CA GLN A 62 -17.83 -29.88 27.67
C GLN A 62 -18.47 -30.89 28.63
N SER A 63 -19.71 -31.29 28.35
CA SER A 63 -20.37 -32.57 28.66
C SER A 63 -21.85 -32.44 28.27
N PRO A 64 -22.55 -33.52 27.87
CA PRO A 64 -23.93 -33.42 27.38
C PRO A 64 -24.89 -33.12 28.54
N PRO A 65 -25.66 -32.01 28.52
CA PRO A 65 -26.66 -31.74 29.55
C PRO A 65 -27.95 -32.49 29.26
N LYS A 66 -28.56 -33.04 30.32
CA LYS A 66 -29.86 -33.73 30.28
C LYS A 66 -30.96 -32.73 29.90
N THR A 67 -31.73 -33.11 28.89
CA THR A 67 -32.96 -32.46 28.41
C THR A 67 -33.94 -32.19 29.53
N ASP A 68 -34.39 -30.95 29.67
CA ASP A 68 -35.79 -30.61 29.95
C ASP A 68 -36.03 -29.09 29.82
N LYS A 69 -36.74 -28.71 28.74
CA LYS A 69 -37.87 -27.74 28.65
C LYS A 69 -37.97 -27.09 27.27
N ILE A 70 -38.99 -27.53 26.53
CA ILE A 70 -39.68 -26.94 25.36
C ILE A 70 -38.76 -26.39 24.26
N PHE A 71 -38.25 -27.30 23.43
CA PHE A 71 -37.49 -27.01 22.21
C PHE A 71 -38.45 -26.83 21.02
N ASP A 72 -38.21 -25.82 20.18
CA ASP A 72 -38.75 -25.79 18.82
C ASP A 72 -38.13 -26.98 18.07
N THR A 73 -38.93 -28.01 17.83
CA THR A 73 -38.45 -29.36 17.49
C THR A 73 -37.64 -29.39 16.18
N GLU A 74 -37.91 -28.44 15.29
CA GLU A 74 -37.35 -28.34 13.94
C GLU A 74 -35.93 -27.72 13.92
N GLN A 75 -35.61 -26.78 14.81
CA GLN A 75 -34.27 -26.18 14.85
C GLN A 75 -33.24 -27.11 15.48
N HIS A 76 -33.70 -27.99 16.36
CA HIS A 76 -32.91 -29.09 16.88
C HIS A 76 -32.49 -30.07 15.78
N GLU A 77 -33.35 -30.29 14.76
CA GLU A 77 -33.02 -31.11 13.59
C GLU A 77 -31.94 -30.46 12.72
N LEU A 78 -31.97 -29.14 12.52
CA LEU A 78 -30.91 -28.42 11.80
C LEU A 78 -29.57 -28.42 12.54
N VAL A 79 -29.57 -28.32 13.87
CA VAL A 79 -28.35 -28.48 14.67
C VAL A 79 -27.78 -29.89 14.50
N LYS A 80 -28.64 -30.91 14.54
CA LYS A 80 -28.23 -32.30 14.32
C LYS A 80 -27.69 -32.51 12.90
N PHE A 81 -28.35 -31.94 11.88
CA PHE A 81 -27.90 -31.95 10.50
C PHE A 81 -26.47 -31.41 10.37
N LEU A 82 -26.15 -30.27 11.00
CA LEU A 82 -24.79 -29.70 10.94
C LEU A 82 -23.73 -30.57 11.63
N TYR A 83 -24.09 -31.34 12.65
CA TYR A 83 -23.18 -32.31 13.26
C TYR A 83 -22.87 -33.48 12.34
N ASP A 84 -23.83 -33.87 11.50
CA ASP A 84 -23.67 -34.97 10.54
C ASP A 84 -22.99 -34.48 9.24
N ASP A 85 -23.29 -33.28 8.76
CA ASP A 85 -22.87 -32.77 7.45
C ASP A 85 -21.48 -32.10 7.46
N LEU A 86 -21.21 -31.17 8.41
CA LEU A 86 -19.96 -30.40 8.42
C LEU A 86 -18.67 -31.21 8.59
N PRO A 87 -18.63 -32.34 9.32
CA PRO A 87 -17.44 -33.19 9.34
C PRO A 87 -17.06 -33.75 7.96
N HIS A 88 -18.03 -33.88 7.05
CA HIS A 88 -17.83 -34.40 5.69
C HIS A 88 -17.52 -33.32 4.64
N LEU A 89 -17.25 -32.08 5.09
CA LEU A 89 -16.99 -30.90 4.27
C LEU A 89 -15.94 -31.13 3.17
N PHE A 90 -14.89 -31.89 3.46
CA PHE A 90 -13.78 -32.15 2.54
C PHE A 90 -13.65 -33.62 2.10
N ASP A 91 -14.58 -34.48 2.52
CA ASP A 91 -14.61 -35.91 2.20
C ASP A 91 -15.27 -36.17 0.84
N GLU A 92 -15.36 -37.44 0.43
CA GLU A 92 -16.08 -37.85 -0.79
C GLU A 92 -17.59 -37.66 -0.69
N GLN A 93 -18.15 -37.68 0.52
CA GLN A 93 -19.57 -37.44 0.78
C GLN A 93 -19.97 -35.98 0.49
N GLY A 94 -19.13 -35.02 0.87
CA GLY A 94 -19.36 -33.59 0.65
C GLY A 94 -20.58 -33.04 1.41
N ILE A 95 -20.96 -31.80 1.10
CA ILE A 95 -22.11 -31.11 1.71
C ILE A 95 -23.41 -31.48 0.99
N ASP A 96 -24.46 -31.78 1.76
CA ASP A 96 -25.82 -31.89 1.22
C ASP A 96 -26.42 -30.52 0.87
N ARG A 97 -26.62 -30.30 -0.43
CA ARG A 97 -27.15 -29.05 -1.00
C ARG A 97 -28.60 -28.78 -0.60
N THR A 98 -29.36 -29.80 -0.21
CA THR A 98 -30.81 -29.67 -0.02
C THR A 98 -31.18 -28.77 1.16
N ALA A 99 -30.29 -28.68 2.16
CA ALA A 99 -30.43 -27.86 3.37
C ALA A 99 -30.12 -26.37 3.18
N TYR A 100 -29.57 -25.97 2.02
CA TYR A 100 -29.15 -24.59 1.72
C TYR A 100 -30.09 -23.92 0.71
N ASP A 101 -30.30 -22.61 0.86
CA ASP A 101 -30.99 -21.79 -0.14
C ASP A 101 -30.09 -21.59 -1.38
N GLU A 102 -30.69 -21.43 -2.57
CA GLU A 102 -29.91 -21.25 -3.83
C GLU A 102 -29.02 -20.00 -3.80
N ARG A 103 -29.46 -18.94 -3.10
CA ARG A 103 -28.74 -17.65 -2.94
C ARG A 103 -28.13 -17.49 -1.54
N VAL A 104 -27.57 -18.57 -1.00
CA VAL A 104 -26.90 -18.55 0.29
C VAL A 104 -25.62 -17.69 0.23
N GLN A 105 -25.43 -16.83 1.24
CA GLN A 105 -24.25 -15.98 1.33
C GLN A 105 -23.17 -16.62 2.18
N PHE A 106 -22.07 -17.03 1.56
CA PHE A 106 -20.84 -17.46 2.25
C PHE A 106 -19.87 -16.30 2.36
N ARG A 107 -19.35 -16.07 3.56
CA ARG A 107 -18.40 -14.99 3.85
C ARG A 107 -17.33 -15.51 4.79
N ASP A 108 -16.07 -15.29 4.43
CA ASP A 108 -14.94 -15.43 5.35
C ASP A 108 -13.99 -14.22 5.18
N PRO A 109 -12.92 -14.09 6.00
CA PRO A 109 -11.99 -12.96 5.91
C PRO A 109 -11.24 -12.82 4.58
N ILE A 110 -11.24 -13.84 3.72
CA ILE A 110 -10.51 -13.95 2.44
C ILE A 110 -11.46 -14.19 1.25
N THR A 111 -12.50 -15.02 1.40
CA THR A 111 -13.39 -15.46 0.31
C THR A 111 -14.85 -15.03 0.53
N ARG A 112 -15.57 -14.84 -0.59
CA ARG A 112 -16.96 -14.42 -0.64
C ARG A 112 -17.65 -15.14 -1.78
N HIS A 113 -18.76 -15.81 -1.48
CA HIS A 113 -19.62 -16.46 -2.48
C HIS A 113 -21.09 -16.16 -2.17
N ASP A 114 -21.89 -15.90 -3.20
CA ASP A 114 -23.33 -15.56 -3.08
C ASP A 114 -24.26 -16.69 -3.54
N ASP A 115 -23.67 -17.84 -3.84
CA ASP A 115 -24.36 -19.06 -4.24
C ASP A 115 -23.69 -20.31 -3.63
N ILE A 116 -24.45 -21.40 -3.58
CA ILE A 116 -23.93 -22.70 -3.13
C ILE A 116 -22.91 -23.28 -4.11
N GLY A 117 -23.02 -22.94 -5.40
CA GLY A 117 -22.12 -23.40 -6.45
C GLY A 117 -20.68 -22.90 -6.26
N GLY A 118 -20.51 -21.60 -6.02
CA GLY A 118 -19.21 -20.98 -5.77
C GLY A 118 -18.55 -21.49 -4.50
N TYR A 119 -19.32 -21.75 -3.44
CA TYR A 119 -18.80 -22.34 -2.21
C TYR A 119 -18.27 -23.76 -2.41
N LEU A 120 -19.00 -24.62 -3.14
CA LEU A 120 -18.54 -25.97 -3.47
C LEU A 120 -17.31 -25.95 -4.38
N LEU A 121 -17.22 -25.00 -5.30
CA LEU A 121 -16.02 -24.80 -6.13
C LEU A 121 -14.81 -24.40 -5.26
N ASN A 122 -15.01 -23.55 -4.25
CA ASN A 122 -13.96 -23.17 -3.31
C ASN A 122 -13.47 -24.38 -2.50
N ILE A 123 -14.39 -25.18 -1.94
CA ILE A 123 -14.05 -26.43 -1.24
C ILE A 123 -13.27 -27.38 -2.14
N ALA A 124 -13.71 -27.58 -3.39
CA ALA A 124 -13.01 -28.42 -4.35
C ALA A 124 -11.60 -27.89 -4.66
N THR A 125 -11.45 -26.57 -4.81
CA THR A 125 -10.16 -25.92 -5.04
C THR A 125 -9.22 -26.10 -3.85
N LEU A 126 -9.73 -25.97 -2.63
CA LEU A 126 -8.98 -26.22 -1.40
C LEU A 126 -8.52 -27.68 -1.29
N ARG A 127 -9.34 -28.66 -1.69
CA ARG A 127 -8.96 -30.09 -1.73
C ARG A 127 -7.86 -30.39 -2.74
N ILE A 128 -7.78 -29.63 -3.83
CA ILE A 128 -6.74 -29.80 -4.85
C ILE A 128 -5.41 -29.22 -4.37
N LEU A 129 -5.44 -28.04 -3.74
CA LEU A 129 -4.26 -27.30 -3.32
C LEU A 129 -3.70 -27.76 -1.96
N PHE A 130 -4.57 -28.26 -1.08
CA PHE A 130 -4.27 -28.63 0.29
C PHE A 130 -4.81 -30.02 0.64
N ASN A 131 -4.30 -30.61 1.72
CA ASN A 131 -4.92 -31.74 2.42
C ASN A 131 -5.63 -31.22 3.69
N PRO A 132 -6.90 -30.78 3.59
CA PRO A 132 -7.67 -30.21 4.69
C PRO A 132 -8.18 -31.30 5.66
N ASP A 133 -8.03 -31.06 6.96
CA ASP A 133 -8.61 -31.81 8.08
C ASP A 133 -9.49 -30.83 8.89
N PHE A 134 -10.81 -31.05 8.85
CA PHE A 134 -11.79 -30.19 9.51
C PHE A 134 -12.36 -30.87 10.76
N LYS A 135 -12.27 -30.17 11.89
CA LYS A 135 -12.73 -30.67 13.20
C LYS A 135 -13.80 -29.75 13.76
N LEU A 136 -15.01 -30.27 13.84
CA LEU A 136 -16.13 -29.61 14.50
C LEU A 136 -16.10 -29.89 16.01
N HIS A 137 -16.08 -28.84 16.83
CA HIS A 137 -16.06 -28.97 18.29
C HIS A 137 -17.46 -29.00 18.89
N TRP A 138 -18.31 -28.06 18.47
CA TRP A 138 -19.71 -28.01 18.88
C TRP A 138 -20.54 -27.16 17.92
N VAL A 139 -21.84 -27.38 17.95
CA VAL A 139 -22.88 -26.59 17.28
C VAL A 139 -23.89 -26.17 18.33
N LYS A 140 -24.21 -24.87 18.40
CA LYS A 140 -25.15 -24.31 19.38
C LYS A 140 -26.05 -23.31 18.70
N GLN A 141 -27.32 -23.36 19.05
CA GLN A 141 -28.25 -22.31 18.69
C GLN A 141 -27.99 -21.07 19.55
N THR A 142 -27.75 -19.93 18.90
CA THR A 142 -27.42 -18.66 19.58
C THR A 142 -28.53 -17.61 19.45
N GLY A 143 -29.40 -17.76 18.43
CA GLY A 143 -30.58 -16.91 18.22
C GLY A 143 -31.77 -17.68 17.64
N PRO A 144 -32.94 -17.02 17.48
CA PRO A 144 -34.15 -17.65 16.96
C PRO A 144 -34.02 -18.07 15.49
N TYR A 145 -33.07 -17.53 14.74
CA TYR A 145 -32.79 -17.91 13.34
C TYR A 145 -31.28 -18.00 13.08
N GLU A 146 -30.50 -18.29 14.12
CA GLU A 146 -29.04 -18.36 14.05
C GLU A 146 -28.49 -19.57 14.79
N ILE A 147 -27.68 -20.33 14.09
CA ILE A 147 -26.87 -21.42 14.64
C ILE A 147 -25.40 -21.04 14.54
N THR A 148 -24.67 -21.19 15.63
CA THR A 148 -23.23 -20.97 15.66
C THR A 148 -22.51 -22.30 15.77
N THR A 149 -21.43 -22.46 15.01
CA THR A 149 -20.53 -23.62 15.10
C THR A 149 -19.15 -23.16 15.56
N ARG A 150 -18.37 -24.08 16.12
CA ARG A 150 -16.95 -23.87 16.36
C ARG A 150 -16.13 -25.00 15.82
N TRP A 151 -15.06 -24.62 15.14
CA TRP A 151 -14.28 -25.53 14.35
C TRP A 151 -12.78 -25.20 14.39
N THR A 152 -11.99 -26.21 14.05
CA THR A 152 -10.57 -26.09 13.73
C THR A 152 -10.35 -26.70 12.36
N MET A 153 -9.70 -25.96 11.47
CA MET A 153 -9.33 -26.41 10.14
C MET A 153 -7.81 -26.44 10.03
N VAL A 154 -7.26 -27.62 9.72
CA VAL A 154 -5.83 -27.83 9.49
C VAL A 154 -5.66 -28.12 8.01
N MET A 155 -4.82 -27.36 7.29
CA MET A 155 -4.59 -27.53 5.86
C MET A 155 -3.11 -27.69 5.58
N ARG A 156 -2.70 -28.83 5.03
CA ARG A 156 -1.31 -29.03 4.56
C ARG A 156 -1.20 -28.71 3.09
N PHE A 157 -0.35 -27.76 2.72
CA PHE A 157 -0.17 -27.39 1.31
C PHE A 157 0.63 -28.44 0.56
N LEU A 158 0.11 -28.91 -0.58
CA LEU A 158 0.68 -30.06 -1.29
C LEU A 158 1.74 -29.67 -2.35
N LEU A 159 1.69 -28.43 -2.87
CA LEU A 159 2.53 -28.01 -4.00
C LEU A 159 3.95 -27.53 -3.60
N LEU A 160 4.20 -27.24 -2.32
CA LEU A 160 5.52 -26.77 -1.87
C LEU A 160 6.37 -27.93 -1.32
N PRO A 161 7.69 -27.96 -1.58
CA PRO A 161 8.58 -29.05 -1.13
C PRO A 161 8.61 -29.27 0.38
N TRP A 162 8.29 -28.25 1.19
CA TRP A 162 8.31 -28.31 2.66
C TRP A 162 6.93 -28.49 3.29
N GLN A 163 5.87 -28.66 2.49
CA GLN A 163 4.49 -28.97 2.91
C GLN A 163 4.01 -28.21 4.16
N PRO A 164 3.90 -26.86 4.10
CA PRO A 164 3.51 -26.06 5.26
C PRO A 164 2.11 -26.43 5.76
N GLU A 165 1.96 -26.51 7.08
CA GLU A 165 0.70 -26.80 7.77
C GLU A 165 0.08 -25.50 8.30
N LEU A 166 -1.06 -25.13 7.73
CA LEU A 166 -1.86 -23.98 8.14
C LEU A 166 -2.94 -24.44 9.12
N VAL A 167 -3.08 -23.77 10.25
CA VAL A 167 -4.10 -24.05 11.25
C VAL A 167 -4.93 -22.81 11.51
N PHE A 168 -6.23 -22.92 11.22
CA PHE A 168 -7.24 -21.90 11.49
C PHE A 168 -8.22 -22.41 12.54
N THR A 169 -8.59 -21.55 13.48
CA THR A 169 -9.71 -21.82 14.40
C THR A 169 -10.68 -20.66 14.35
N GLY A 170 -11.96 -20.97 14.51
CA GLY A 170 -12.98 -19.96 14.34
C GLY A 170 -14.36 -20.40 14.79
N THR A 171 -15.31 -19.50 14.57
CA THR A 171 -16.73 -19.76 14.73
C THR A 171 -17.46 -19.40 13.44
N SER A 172 -18.36 -20.27 12.97
CA SER A 172 -19.25 -19.95 11.85
C SER A 172 -20.62 -19.56 12.39
N VAL A 173 -21.20 -18.51 11.82
CA VAL A 173 -22.56 -18.08 12.10
C VAL A 173 -23.43 -18.42 10.89
N MET A 174 -24.35 -19.35 11.09
CA MET A 174 -25.30 -19.78 10.08
C MET A 174 -26.66 -19.15 10.31
N GLY A 175 -27.12 -18.37 9.33
CA GLY A 175 -28.44 -17.76 9.33
C GLY A 175 -29.46 -18.69 8.68
N ILE A 176 -30.64 -18.78 9.29
CA ILE A 176 -31.75 -19.59 8.81
C ILE A 176 -32.83 -18.67 8.26
N ASN A 177 -33.32 -18.96 7.07
CA ASN A 177 -34.43 -18.24 6.49
C ASN A 177 -35.75 -18.70 7.17
N PRO A 178 -36.52 -17.80 7.79
CA PRO A 178 -37.75 -18.17 8.49
C PRO A 178 -38.84 -18.73 7.55
N GLU A 179 -38.80 -18.39 6.25
CA GLU A 179 -39.82 -18.81 5.29
C GLU A 179 -39.48 -20.14 4.63
N THR A 180 -38.22 -20.35 4.21
CA THR A 180 -37.78 -21.57 3.52
C THR A 180 -37.24 -22.64 4.47
N LYS A 181 -36.93 -22.27 5.72
CA LYS A 181 -36.30 -23.11 6.76
C LYS A 181 -34.94 -23.69 6.34
N LYS A 182 -34.27 -23.05 5.38
CA LYS A 182 -32.94 -23.42 4.89
C LYS A 182 -31.87 -22.44 5.34
N PHE A 183 -30.62 -22.84 5.25
CA PHE A 183 -29.48 -21.95 5.50
C PHE A 183 -29.35 -20.92 4.38
N CYS A 184 -29.42 -19.64 4.75
CA CYS A 184 -29.36 -18.50 3.83
C CYS A 184 -28.08 -17.67 3.98
N SER A 185 -27.33 -17.84 5.06
CA SER A 185 -26.02 -17.21 5.23
C SER A 185 -25.10 -18.08 6.07
N HIS A 186 -23.81 -18.02 5.78
CA HIS A 186 -22.74 -18.69 6.52
C HIS A 186 -21.56 -17.72 6.59
N VAL A 187 -21.28 -17.21 7.78
CA VAL A 187 -20.21 -16.23 8.03
C VAL A 187 -19.16 -16.83 8.96
N ASP A 188 -17.93 -16.96 8.48
CA ASP A 188 -16.79 -17.50 9.22
C ASP A 188 -15.97 -16.39 9.89
N TYR A 189 -15.74 -16.53 11.19
CA TYR A 189 -14.90 -15.64 12.00
C TYR A 189 -13.67 -16.39 12.48
N TRP A 190 -12.48 -15.84 12.23
CA TRP A 190 -11.20 -16.40 12.65
C TRP A 190 -10.76 -15.82 13.99
N ASP A 191 -10.35 -16.69 14.92
CA ASP A 191 -9.89 -16.28 16.26
C ASP A 191 -8.53 -15.54 16.24
N SER A 192 -7.75 -15.70 15.16
CA SER A 192 -6.40 -15.14 15.03
C SER A 192 -6.37 -13.68 14.61
N ILE A 193 -7.48 -13.13 14.09
CA ILE A 193 -7.57 -11.77 13.55
C ILE A 193 -8.62 -10.95 14.30
N LYS A 194 -8.44 -9.62 14.35
CA LYS A 194 -9.41 -8.72 14.99
C LYS A 194 -10.45 -8.24 13.98
N ASN A 195 -10.00 -7.92 12.77
CA ASN A 195 -10.89 -7.51 11.69
C ASN A 195 -11.30 -8.74 10.86
N ASN A 196 -12.52 -9.23 11.09
CA ASN A 196 -13.09 -10.38 10.38
C ASN A 196 -13.95 -9.98 9.17
N ASN A 197 -13.91 -8.70 8.76
CA ASN A 197 -14.56 -8.30 7.52
C ASN A 197 -13.87 -8.94 6.31
N PHE A 198 -14.64 -9.22 5.27
CA PHE A 198 -14.14 -9.77 4.00
C PHE A 198 -13.00 -8.91 3.41
N PHE A 199 -11.95 -9.56 2.92
CA PHE A 199 -10.67 -8.96 2.49
C PHE A 199 -9.95 -8.19 3.61
N SER A 200 -9.84 -8.82 4.77
CA SER A 200 -8.99 -8.30 5.84
C SER A 200 -7.51 -8.50 5.49
N VAL A 201 -6.74 -7.41 5.44
CA VAL A 201 -5.27 -7.46 5.29
C VAL A 201 -4.64 -8.32 6.40
N GLU A 202 -5.24 -8.34 7.60
CA GLU A 202 -4.82 -9.22 8.70
C GLU A 202 -5.00 -10.70 8.35
N GLY A 203 -6.11 -11.07 7.69
CA GLY A 203 -6.40 -12.43 7.26
C GLY A 203 -5.38 -12.94 6.24
N LEU A 204 -5.09 -12.14 5.21
CA LEU A 204 -4.09 -12.47 4.20
C LEU A 204 -2.68 -12.59 4.80
N LEU A 205 -2.31 -11.68 5.69
CA LEU A 205 -1.00 -11.71 6.35
C LEU A 205 -0.85 -12.93 7.27
N GLU A 206 -1.92 -13.38 7.93
CA GLU A 206 -1.90 -14.61 8.74
C GLU A 206 -1.67 -15.86 7.89
N VAL A 207 -2.24 -15.94 6.69
CA VAL A 207 -1.93 -17.02 5.73
C VAL A 207 -0.46 -16.99 5.33
N ILE A 208 0.06 -15.83 4.92
CA ILE A 208 1.47 -15.65 4.51
C ILE A 208 2.43 -16.00 5.66
N LYS A 209 2.09 -15.62 6.89
CA LYS A 209 2.88 -15.92 8.08
C LYS A 209 3.00 -17.43 8.32
N GLN A 210 1.93 -18.19 8.09
CA GLN A 210 1.92 -19.65 8.26
C GLN A 210 2.61 -20.40 7.12
N LEU A 211 2.76 -19.79 5.94
CA LEU A 211 3.49 -20.37 4.80
C LEU A 211 5.02 -20.28 4.93
N ARG A 212 5.56 -19.51 5.89
CA ARG A 212 7.01 -19.37 6.10
C ARG A 212 7.65 -20.68 6.57
N ILE A 213 8.89 -20.91 6.15
CA ILE A 213 9.68 -22.09 6.51
C ILE A 213 10.02 -22.04 8.01
N TYR A 214 9.33 -22.84 8.81
CA TYR A 214 9.71 -23.12 10.20
C TYR A 214 9.92 -24.63 10.37
N LYS A 215 11.17 -25.09 10.25
CA LYS A 215 11.49 -26.52 10.31
C LYS A 215 11.77 -26.94 11.75
N THR A 216 10.77 -27.48 12.45
CA THR A 216 11.03 -28.34 13.61
C THR A 216 11.55 -29.69 13.11
N PRO A 217 12.59 -30.29 13.70
CA PRO A 217 13.04 -31.63 13.32
C PRO A 217 11.89 -32.65 13.42
N ASP A 218 11.86 -33.61 12.49
CA ASP A 218 10.87 -34.69 12.41
C ASP A 218 11.11 -35.72 13.52
N LEU A 219 10.78 -35.33 14.75
CA LEU A 219 10.74 -36.21 15.92
C LEU A 219 9.28 -36.39 16.35
N GLU A 220 8.99 -37.54 16.98
CA GLU A 220 7.66 -37.82 17.53
C GLU A 220 7.28 -36.77 18.59
N LYS A 221 6.01 -36.35 18.58
CA LYS A 221 5.45 -35.30 19.44
C LYS A 221 4.24 -35.85 20.19
N PRO A 222 3.99 -35.40 21.44
CA PRO A 222 2.74 -35.74 22.11
C PRO A 222 1.55 -35.25 21.29
N LYS A 223 0.55 -36.11 21.09
CA LYS A 223 -0.64 -35.79 20.30
C LYS A 223 -1.48 -34.75 21.02
N TYR A 224 -1.87 -33.70 20.30
CA TYR A 224 -2.78 -32.68 20.79
C TYR A 224 -3.69 -32.15 19.69
N HIS A 225 -4.81 -31.56 20.11
CA HIS A 225 -5.73 -30.84 19.23
C HIS A 225 -5.78 -29.36 19.61
N ILE A 226 -5.72 -28.48 18.61
CA ILE A 226 -5.83 -27.05 18.82
C ILE A 226 -7.32 -26.69 18.89
N LEU A 227 -7.78 -26.16 20.03
CA LEU A 227 -9.17 -25.76 20.27
C LEU A 227 -9.42 -24.28 19.96
N LYS A 228 -8.39 -23.45 20.11
CA LYS A 228 -8.42 -22.01 19.83
C LYS A 228 -7.01 -21.54 19.52
N ARG A 229 -6.86 -20.73 18.48
CA ARG A 229 -5.61 -20.08 18.09
C ARG A 229 -5.87 -18.60 17.90
N THR A 230 -5.28 -17.80 18.78
CA THR A 230 -5.32 -16.34 18.69
C THR A 230 -4.03 -15.81 18.07
N ALA A 231 -3.93 -14.49 17.88
CA ALA A 231 -2.67 -13.85 17.47
C ALA A 231 -1.49 -14.10 18.45
N ASN A 232 -1.79 -14.32 19.74
CA ASN A 232 -0.78 -14.31 20.82
C ASN A 232 -0.58 -15.66 21.52
N TYR A 233 -1.58 -16.54 21.52
CA TYR A 233 -1.52 -17.84 22.20
C TYR A 233 -2.43 -18.87 21.54
N GLU A 234 -2.14 -20.15 21.81
CA GLU A 234 -2.91 -21.32 21.38
C GLU A 234 -3.48 -22.04 22.61
N VAL A 235 -4.68 -22.61 22.49
CA VAL A 235 -5.25 -23.53 23.47
C VAL A 235 -5.24 -24.93 22.87
N ARG A 236 -4.53 -25.84 23.53
CA ARG A 236 -4.30 -27.21 23.08
C ARG A 236 -4.90 -28.20 24.06
N LYS A 237 -5.52 -29.26 23.56
CA LYS A 237 -5.96 -30.43 24.33
C LYS A 237 -4.99 -31.58 24.06
N TYR A 238 -4.21 -31.95 25.06
CA TYR A 238 -3.28 -33.08 24.99
C TYR A 238 -4.00 -34.39 25.30
N GLU A 239 -3.69 -35.43 24.53
CA GLU A 239 -4.04 -36.82 24.85
C GLU A 239 -3.14 -37.34 25.99
N PRO A 240 -3.50 -38.43 26.68
CA PRO A 240 -2.62 -39.04 27.67
C PRO A 240 -1.28 -39.50 27.06
N PHE A 241 -0.17 -39.20 27.72
CA PHE A 241 1.17 -39.62 27.30
C PHE A 241 2.05 -40.00 28.50
N ILE A 242 3.14 -40.73 28.26
CA ILE A 242 4.07 -41.18 29.30
C ILE A 242 5.29 -40.28 29.28
N VAL A 243 5.78 -39.92 30.46
CA VAL A 243 7.03 -39.16 30.63
C VAL A 243 8.02 -39.90 31.51
N ALA A 244 9.30 -39.72 31.21
CA ALA A 244 10.39 -39.95 32.15
C ALA A 244 10.77 -38.61 32.78
N GLU A 245 10.78 -38.54 34.12
CA GLU A 245 11.01 -37.29 34.85
C GLU A 245 12.09 -37.43 35.93
N THR A 246 12.84 -36.35 36.11
CA THR A 246 13.83 -36.18 37.20
C THR A 246 13.76 -34.76 37.75
N ASN A 247 14.38 -34.53 38.91
CA ASN A 247 14.54 -33.20 39.48
C ASN A 247 15.57 -32.39 38.68
N GLY A 248 15.30 -31.11 38.48
CA GLY A 248 16.20 -30.16 37.83
C GLY A 248 16.60 -29.03 38.76
N ASP A 249 17.83 -28.54 38.61
CA ASP A 249 18.35 -27.47 39.46
C ASP A 249 17.81 -26.07 39.06
N LYS A 250 17.48 -25.88 37.78
CA LYS A 250 17.05 -24.60 37.17
C LYS A 250 16.16 -24.86 35.95
N LEU A 251 15.38 -23.85 35.52
CA LEU A 251 14.52 -23.97 34.32
C LEU A 251 15.29 -24.30 33.03
N SER A 252 16.55 -23.88 32.95
CA SER A 252 17.47 -24.11 31.82
C SER A 252 18.68 -24.97 32.21
N GLY A 253 18.56 -25.80 33.26
CA GLY A 253 19.65 -26.66 33.74
C GLY A 253 19.92 -27.86 32.82
N SER A 254 21.19 -28.19 32.59
CA SER A 254 21.61 -29.35 31.78
C SER A 254 21.67 -30.66 32.56
N SER A 255 21.75 -30.60 33.90
CA SER A 255 21.90 -31.78 34.78
C SER A 255 20.73 -32.75 34.64
N GLY A 256 19.51 -32.29 34.95
CA GLY A 256 18.32 -33.15 34.86
C GLY A 256 18.05 -33.63 33.43
N PHE A 257 18.29 -32.80 32.41
CA PHE A 257 18.18 -33.23 31.01
C PHE A 257 19.15 -34.37 30.68
N ASN A 258 20.40 -34.29 31.13
CA ASN A 258 21.39 -35.33 30.87
C ASN A 258 21.02 -36.67 31.54
N SER A 259 20.37 -36.65 32.71
CA SER A 259 19.89 -37.86 33.39
C SER A 259 18.76 -38.54 32.60
N VAL A 260 17.69 -37.80 32.26
CA VAL A 260 16.58 -38.38 31.47
C VAL A 260 17.00 -38.73 30.04
N ALA A 261 17.94 -37.97 29.44
CA ALA A 261 18.55 -38.34 28.16
C ALA A 261 19.36 -39.63 28.29
N GLY A 262 20.11 -39.81 29.38
CA GLY A 262 20.83 -41.05 29.67
C GLY A 262 19.91 -42.27 29.66
N TYR A 263 18.73 -42.17 30.28
CA TYR A 263 17.72 -43.24 30.30
C TYR A 263 17.32 -43.68 28.89
N ILE A 264 16.95 -42.74 28.00
CA ILE A 264 16.54 -43.07 26.62
C ILE A 264 17.71 -43.52 25.73
N PHE A 265 18.96 -43.15 26.06
CA PHE A 265 20.14 -43.58 25.31
C PHE A 265 20.77 -44.90 25.80
N GLY A 266 20.13 -45.60 26.74
CA GLY A 266 20.53 -46.95 27.16
C GLY A 266 20.96 -47.08 28.62
N LYS A 267 20.87 -46.03 29.45
CA LYS A 267 21.06 -46.15 30.90
C LYS A 267 19.78 -46.65 31.61
N ASN A 268 19.31 -47.81 31.19
CA ASN A 268 18.14 -48.47 31.73
C ASN A 268 18.44 -49.96 31.89
N SER A 269 17.57 -50.69 32.59
CA SER A 269 17.80 -52.08 33.01
C SER A 269 17.97 -53.07 31.85
N LYS A 270 17.60 -52.69 30.62
CA LYS A 270 17.69 -53.49 29.40
C LYS A 270 18.73 -52.96 28.40
N GLU A 271 19.46 -51.90 28.74
CA GLU A 271 20.35 -51.17 27.83
C GLU A 271 19.70 -50.76 26.49
N GLU A 272 18.38 -50.58 26.50
CA GLU A 272 17.59 -50.35 25.29
C GLU A 272 17.66 -48.88 24.87
N LYS A 273 17.88 -48.63 23.58
CA LYS A 273 17.79 -47.27 23.02
C LYS A 273 16.34 -46.93 22.67
N ILE A 274 15.79 -45.92 23.33
CA ILE A 274 14.45 -45.40 23.10
C ILE A 274 14.55 -44.17 22.17
N PRO A 275 13.75 -44.09 21.10
CA PRO A 275 13.71 -42.92 20.22
C PRO A 275 13.47 -41.61 20.99
N MET A 276 14.22 -40.57 20.63
CA MET A 276 14.05 -39.21 21.18
C MET A 276 12.75 -38.58 20.67
N THR A 277 12.06 -37.86 21.55
CA THR A 277 10.83 -37.11 21.22
C THR A 277 11.05 -35.61 21.39
N THR A 278 10.10 -34.80 20.91
CA THR A 278 10.10 -33.36 21.13
C THR A 278 8.68 -32.88 21.47
N PRO A 279 8.50 -31.90 22.38
CA PRO A 279 9.50 -31.14 23.13
C PRO A 279 9.90 -31.81 24.46
N VAL A 280 10.96 -31.27 25.09
CA VAL A 280 11.26 -31.52 26.51
C VAL A 280 10.40 -30.56 27.34
N PHE A 281 9.72 -31.07 28.37
CA PHE A 281 8.94 -30.23 29.29
C PHE A 281 9.76 -29.92 30.54
N THR A 282 9.65 -28.68 31.00
CA THR A 282 10.17 -28.26 32.30
C THR A 282 9.00 -27.77 33.14
N GLN A 283 8.76 -28.41 34.28
CA GLN A 283 7.65 -28.10 35.17
C GLN A 283 8.18 -27.49 36.47
N ALA A 284 7.78 -26.25 36.78
CA ALA A 284 7.96 -25.65 38.10
C ALA A 284 6.73 -25.93 38.98
N PHE A 285 6.96 -26.28 40.24
CA PHE A 285 5.89 -26.59 41.20
C PHE A 285 5.51 -25.41 42.10
N ASP A 286 6.39 -24.42 42.20
CA ASP A 286 6.25 -23.25 43.05
C ASP A 286 6.53 -21.95 42.27
N PRO A 287 5.97 -20.81 42.73
CA PRO A 287 6.20 -19.50 42.10
C PRO A 287 7.68 -19.06 42.15
N ASP A 288 8.40 -19.50 43.18
CA ASP A 288 9.81 -19.16 43.41
C ASP A 288 10.76 -20.07 42.61
N ILE A 289 10.23 -21.02 41.81
CA ILE A 289 10.98 -21.94 40.94
C ILE A 289 12.02 -22.76 41.73
N SER A 290 11.80 -22.96 43.03
CA SER A 290 12.70 -23.72 43.90
C SER A 290 12.64 -25.23 43.65
N LYS A 291 11.55 -25.72 43.04
CA LYS A 291 11.39 -27.12 42.65
C LYS A 291 11.02 -27.23 41.17
N VAL A 292 11.97 -27.70 40.38
CA VAL A 292 11.82 -27.92 38.93
C VAL A 292 11.93 -29.40 38.62
N SER A 293 11.07 -29.89 37.74
CA SER A 293 11.15 -31.24 37.15
C SER A 293 11.35 -31.15 35.64
N ILE A 294 12.31 -31.90 35.13
CA ILE A 294 12.58 -32.04 33.68
C ILE A 294 11.96 -33.35 33.21
N GLN A 295 11.19 -33.30 32.13
CA GLN A 295 10.38 -34.40 31.63
C GLN A 295 10.62 -34.60 30.12
N ILE A 296 10.94 -35.82 29.74
CA ILE A 296 10.99 -36.25 28.33
C ILE A 296 9.78 -37.14 28.05
N VAL A 297 9.07 -36.85 26.97
CA VAL A 297 7.95 -37.69 26.51
C VAL A 297 8.50 -38.98 25.94
N LEU A 298 7.89 -40.11 26.27
CA LEU A 298 8.27 -41.39 25.69
C LEU A 298 7.39 -41.71 24.46
N PRO A 299 7.94 -42.46 23.47
CA PRO A 299 7.20 -42.87 22.27
C PRO A 299 5.86 -43.52 22.60
N SER A 300 4.82 -43.17 21.84
CA SER A 300 3.43 -43.57 22.10
C SER A 300 3.14 -45.05 21.85
N GLU A 301 4.04 -45.76 21.15
CA GLU A 301 3.92 -47.20 20.86
C GLU A 301 4.21 -48.11 22.07
N LYS A 302 4.77 -47.57 23.17
CA LYS A 302 5.18 -48.36 24.33
C LYS A 302 4.28 -48.11 25.53
N ASP A 303 3.71 -49.19 26.07
CA ASP A 303 3.00 -49.16 27.36
C ASP A 303 3.98 -49.01 28.53
N ILE A 304 3.52 -48.42 29.63
CA ILE A 304 4.36 -48.20 30.82
C ILE A 304 4.96 -49.51 31.38
N SER A 305 4.25 -50.63 31.23
CA SER A 305 4.70 -51.97 31.64
C SER A 305 5.79 -52.55 30.73
N SER A 306 5.90 -52.06 29.49
CA SER A 306 6.88 -52.55 28.51
C SER A 306 8.24 -51.85 28.63
N LEU A 307 8.27 -50.65 29.23
CA LEU A 307 9.45 -49.81 29.37
C LEU A 307 10.47 -50.41 30.36
N PRO A 308 11.79 -50.27 30.09
CA PRO A 308 12.83 -50.73 31.01
C PRO A 308 12.87 -49.84 32.27
N ALA A 309 13.22 -50.44 33.41
CA ALA A 309 13.39 -49.69 34.65
C ALA A 309 14.61 -48.76 34.54
N PRO A 310 14.57 -47.54 35.09
CA PRO A 310 15.73 -46.66 35.14
C PRO A 310 16.82 -47.21 36.07
N ASN A 311 18.09 -47.03 35.71
CA ASN A 311 19.22 -47.45 36.55
C ASN A 311 19.56 -46.41 37.63
N GLU A 312 19.13 -45.16 37.44
CA GLU A 312 19.31 -44.05 38.38
C GLU A 312 18.02 -43.90 39.21
N GLU A 313 18.12 -43.92 40.54
CA GLU A 313 16.96 -43.85 41.45
C GLU A 313 16.20 -42.50 41.36
N GLU A 314 16.85 -41.45 40.86
CA GLU A 314 16.26 -40.12 40.70
C GLU A 314 15.28 -40.01 39.52
N ILE A 315 15.28 -40.99 38.60
CA ILE A 315 14.41 -41.00 37.42
C ILE A 315 13.15 -41.80 37.72
N SER A 316 11.99 -41.21 37.47
CA SER A 316 10.69 -41.88 37.61
C SER A 316 9.89 -41.84 36.30
N LEU A 317 9.08 -42.87 36.08
CA LEU A 317 8.18 -42.97 34.92
C LEU A 317 6.75 -42.66 35.37
N ARG A 318 6.10 -41.72 34.68
CA ARG A 318 4.74 -41.28 35.03
C ARG A 318 3.86 -41.16 33.80
N LYS A 319 2.63 -41.66 33.92
CA LYS A 319 1.57 -41.41 32.93
C LYS A 319 0.89 -40.07 33.25
N VAL A 320 0.86 -39.18 32.27
CA VAL A 320 0.17 -37.90 32.32
C VAL A 320 -1.17 -38.07 31.62
N GLU A 321 -2.28 -37.83 32.31
CA GLU A 321 -3.65 -37.98 31.78
C GLU A 321 -4.02 -36.96 30.67
N GLY A 322 -3.07 -36.12 30.26
CA GLY A 322 -3.29 -35.03 29.31
C GLY A 322 -4.04 -33.85 29.92
N GLY A 323 -4.79 -33.14 29.09
CA GLY A 323 -5.60 -32.00 29.52
C GLY A 323 -5.51 -30.78 28.61
N ILE A 324 -6.21 -29.71 28.99
CA ILE A 324 -6.24 -28.46 28.23
C ILE A 324 -5.16 -27.53 28.77
N ALA A 325 -4.26 -27.10 27.90
CA ALA A 325 -3.20 -26.16 28.20
C ALA A 325 -3.23 -24.97 27.24
N ALA A 326 -2.98 -23.77 27.77
CA ALA A 326 -2.70 -22.59 26.96
C ALA A 326 -1.19 -22.49 26.73
N VAL A 327 -0.79 -22.22 25.49
CA VAL A 327 0.61 -22.20 25.06
C VAL A 327 0.90 -20.90 24.33
N LEU A 328 1.97 -20.24 24.75
CA LEU A 328 2.54 -19.06 24.09
C LEU A 328 3.92 -19.44 23.52
N LYS A 329 4.15 -19.13 22.25
CA LYS A 329 5.43 -19.34 21.57
C LYS A 329 6.22 -18.04 21.59
N PHE A 330 7.50 -18.10 21.96
CA PHE A 330 8.42 -16.96 21.92
C PHE A 330 9.80 -17.41 21.39
N SER A 331 10.57 -16.46 20.88
CA SER A 331 11.91 -16.69 20.35
C SER A 331 12.99 -16.37 21.39
N GLY A 332 14.09 -17.12 21.39
CA GLY A 332 15.24 -16.90 22.27
C GLY A 332 15.50 -18.04 23.23
N LYS A 333 16.51 -17.89 24.10
CA LYS A 333 16.81 -18.87 25.16
C LYS A 333 15.83 -18.69 26.32
N PRO A 334 15.25 -19.77 26.88
CA PRO A 334 14.26 -19.68 27.96
C PRO A 334 14.93 -19.44 29.32
N THR A 335 15.44 -18.22 29.57
CA THR A 335 15.91 -17.82 30.91
C THR A 335 14.72 -17.63 31.86
N GLU A 336 14.97 -17.74 33.17
CA GLU A 336 13.91 -17.67 34.20
C GLU A 336 13.11 -16.37 34.11
N ASP A 337 13.79 -15.23 33.95
CA ASP A 337 13.14 -13.92 33.79
C ASP A 337 12.21 -13.86 32.57
N ILE A 338 12.68 -14.38 31.42
CA ILE A 338 11.90 -14.37 30.17
C ILE A 338 10.67 -15.29 30.33
N VAL A 339 10.84 -16.45 30.95
CA VAL A 339 9.73 -17.39 31.18
C VAL A 339 8.67 -16.77 32.08
N LEU A 340 9.07 -16.09 33.16
CA LEU A 340 8.15 -15.39 34.06
C LEU A 340 7.42 -14.23 33.37
N GLU A 341 8.13 -13.42 32.57
CA GLU A 341 7.52 -12.33 31.79
C GLU A 341 6.47 -12.87 30.82
N MET A 342 6.80 -13.92 30.08
CA MET A 342 5.91 -14.55 29.10
C MET A 342 4.72 -15.25 29.76
N GLU A 343 4.91 -15.87 30.93
CA GLU A 343 3.85 -16.49 31.73
C GLU A 343 2.84 -15.44 32.21
N LYS A 344 3.33 -14.30 32.71
CA LYS A 344 2.50 -13.16 33.12
C LYS A 344 1.72 -12.57 31.94
N ALA A 345 2.37 -12.45 30.77
CA ALA A 345 1.71 -12.00 29.55
C ALA A 345 0.62 -12.98 29.09
N LEU A 346 0.89 -14.28 29.14
CA LEU A 346 -0.08 -15.33 28.81
C LEU A 346 -1.28 -15.28 29.76
N ARG A 347 -1.07 -15.22 31.08
CA ARG A 347 -2.16 -15.09 32.06
C ARG A 347 -3.03 -13.87 31.81
N SER A 348 -2.40 -12.72 31.54
CA SER A 348 -3.11 -11.47 31.27
C SER A 348 -3.96 -11.59 30.00
N ASN A 349 -3.45 -12.24 28.96
CA ASN A 349 -4.20 -12.52 27.73
C ASN A 349 -5.37 -13.47 27.97
N LEU A 350 -5.19 -14.53 28.78
CA LEU A 350 -6.27 -15.47 29.12
C LEU A 350 -7.40 -14.77 29.88
N ILE A 351 -7.06 -13.97 30.89
CA ILE A 351 -8.04 -13.23 31.70
C ILE A 351 -8.82 -12.23 30.84
N ARG A 352 -8.12 -11.50 29.95
CA ARG A 352 -8.76 -10.57 29.01
C ARG A 352 -9.79 -11.27 28.13
N ASP A 353 -9.49 -12.50 27.71
CA ASP A 353 -10.34 -13.28 26.82
C ASP A 353 -11.39 -14.13 27.58
N GLY A 354 -11.56 -13.90 28.89
CA GLY A 354 -12.57 -14.54 29.73
C GLY A 354 -12.22 -15.96 30.19
N LEU A 355 -10.99 -16.41 29.98
CA LEU A 355 -10.50 -17.73 30.40
C LEU A 355 -9.90 -17.65 31.81
N LYS A 356 -10.22 -18.64 32.66
CA LYS A 356 -9.72 -18.73 34.04
C LYS A 356 -8.53 -19.70 34.11
N PRO A 357 -7.28 -19.21 34.30
CA PRO A 357 -6.15 -20.10 34.53
C PRO A 357 -6.26 -20.77 35.91
N LYS A 358 -5.80 -22.02 36.01
CA LYS A 358 -5.72 -22.72 37.31
C LYS A 358 -4.54 -22.16 38.11
N ASP A 359 -4.76 -21.77 39.37
CA ASP A 359 -3.70 -21.22 40.22
C ASP A 359 -2.63 -22.27 40.54
N ALA A 360 -1.36 -21.85 40.49
CA ALA A 360 -0.21 -22.69 40.81
C ALA A 360 -0.15 -23.04 42.32
N ALA A 361 -0.61 -22.12 43.19
CA ALA A 361 -0.52 -22.24 44.66
C ALA A 361 -1.48 -23.27 45.30
N LYS A 362 -2.45 -23.80 44.56
CA LYS A 362 -3.42 -24.81 45.06
C LYS A 362 -3.02 -26.26 44.77
N ARG A 363 -1.78 -26.53 44.40
CA ARG A 363 -1.25 -27.91 44.31
C ARG A 363 -0.63 -28.34 45.64
N ARG A 364 -1.47 -28.84 46.54
CA ARG A 364 -1.06 -29.83 47.54
C ARG A 364 -1.98 -31.04 47.44
N GLU A 365 -1.44 -32.16 47.89
CA GLU A 365 -1.95 -33.53 47.84
C GLU A 365 -3.45 -33.67 48.15
N SER A 366 -4.04 -34.71 47.56
CA SER A 366 -5.45 -35.15 47.66
C SER A 366 -6.49 -34.17 47.11
N ASP A 367 -7.12 -34.51 45.99
CA ASP A 367 -8.49 -35.02 46.10
C ASP A 367 -9.03 -35.60 44.78
N GLN A 368 -9.38 -36.87 44.94
CA GLN A 368 -10.30 -37.65 44.15
C GLN A 368 -11.73 -37.19 44.51
N LYS A 369 -12.60 -37.08 43.51
CA LYS A 369 -14.08 -36.95 43.58
C LYS A 369 -14.66 -35.56 43.88
N ASP A 370 -15.74 -35.33 43.13
CA ASP A 370 -16.88 -34.44 43.35
C ASP A 370 -16.90 -33.02 42.77
N PHE A 371 -18.10 -32.72 42.27
CA PHE A 371 -18.55 -31.73 41.29
C PHE A 371 -19.75 -31.00 41.93
N PHE A 372 -20.08 -29.79 41.44
CA PHE A 372 -21.23 -28.91 41.79
C PHE A 372 -21.07 -27.98 43.00
N TYR A 373 -21.65 -26.77 43.06
CA TYR A 373 -22.08 -25.67 42.16
C TYR A 373 -22.43 -24.50 43.11
N GLY A 374 -22.40 -23.23 42.68
CA GLY A 374 -22.86 -22.10 43.50
C GLY A 374 -23.12 -20.83 42.68
N GLU A 375 -24.40 -20.46 42.57
CA GLU A 375 -24.93 -19.19 42.05
C GLU A 375 -24.40 -17.98 42.83
N ILE A 376 -24.15 -16.84 42.15
CA ILE A 376 -24.33 -15.48 42.69
C ILE A 376 -24.64 -14.49 41.53
N GLU A 377 -25.81 -13.86 41.58
CA GLU A 377 -26.18 -12.61 40.88
C GLU A 377 -25.30 -11.43 41.34
N ARG A 378 -24.84 -10.54 40.45
CA ARG A 378 -24.62 -9.10 40.74
C ARG A 378 -24.60 -8.21 39.49
N GLU A 379 -25.39 -7.14 39.54
CA GLU A 379 -25.33 -5.94 38.70
C GLU A 379 -24.00 -5.19 38.89
N ILE A 380 -23.41 -4.66 37.82
CA ILE A 380 -22.12 -3.93 37.86
C ILE A 380 -22.32 -2.50 37.34
N MET A 381 -22.32 -1.52 38.25
CA MET A 381 -22.30 -0.08 37.97
C MET A 381 -20.89 0.39 37.56
N GLY A 382 -20.76 1.21 36.51
CA GLY A 382 -19.50 1.80 36.07
C GLY A 382 -19.33 3.26 36.51
N LYS A 383 -18.08 3.72 36.72
CA LYS A 383 -17.76 5.12 37.04
C LYS A 383 -16.99 5.75 35.89
N VAL A 384 -17.38 6.92 35.41
CA VAL A 384 -16.70 7.64 34.31
C VAL A 384 -16.26 9.01 34.79
N ARG A 385 -15.07 9.47 34.39
CA ARG A 385 -14.52 10.77 34.80
C ARG A 385 -14.62 11.75 33.65
N ILE A 386 -15.36 12.83 33.85
CA ILE A 386 -15.56 13.86 32.83
C ILE A 386 -14.68 15.06 33.18
N GLY A 387 -14.03 15.65 32.19
CA GLY A 387 -13.22 16.87 32.32
C GLY A 387 -13.48 17.84 31.17
N GLY A 388 -13.37 19.14 31.40
CA GLY A 388 -13.68 20.17 30.40
C GLY A 388 -14.81 21.10 30.87
N SER A 389 -15.84 21.28 30.03
CA SER A 389 -16.99 22.18 30.28
C SER A 389 -17.73 21.90 31.59
N TRP A 390 -17.66 20.67 32.08
CA TRP A 390 -17.95 20.27 33.46
C TRP A 390 -16.95 19.19 33.87
N SER A 391 -16.46 19.23 35.11
CA SER A 391 -15.48 18.27 35.63
C SER A 391 -16.00 17.55 36.86
N GLY A 392 -16.13 16.22 36.80
CA GLY A 392 -16.67 15.39 37.88
C GLY A 392 -16.68 13.90 37.57
N VAL A 393 -16.98 13.07 38.57
CA VAL A 393 -17.16 11.62 38.42
C VAL A 393 -18.65 11.32 38.30
N LEU A 394 -19.04 10.58 37.27
CA LEU A 394 -20.41 10.17 36.99
C LEU A 394 -20.52 8.66 37.10
N GLU A 395 -21.45 8.17 37.91
CA GLU A 395 -21.74 6.73 38.03
C GLU A 395 -22.84 6.39 37.02
N ILE A 396 -22.52 5.55 36.04
CA ILE A 396 -23.39 5.22 34.92
C ILE A 396 -23.33 3.73 34.61
N GLU A 397 -24.43 3.21 34.11
CA GLU A 397 -24.50 1.87 33.53
C GLU A 397 -23.96 1.94 32.11
N VAL A 398 -22.67 1.65 31.97
CA VAL A 398 -21.92 1.77 30.70
C VAL A 398 -22.53 0.90 29.60
N ASP A 399 -23.24 -0.17 30.00
CA ASP A 399 -23.92 -1.11 29.11
C ASP A 399 -25.39 -0.76 28.83
N GLU A 400 -25.94 0.31 29.41
CA GLU A 400 -27.31 0.78 29.12
C GLU A 400 -27.36 2.20 28.57
N TRP A 401 -26.45 3.06 29.01
CA TRP A 401 -26.42 4.47 28.66
C TRP A 401 -25.94 4.70 27.22
N THR A 402 -26.58 5.62 26.52
CA THR A 402 -26.21 6.07 25.17
C THR A 402 -25.45 7.40 25.22
N VAL A 403 -24.79 7.76 24.10
CA VAL A 403 -24.05 9.04 24.00
C VAL A 403 -24.96 10.23 24.24
N SER A 404 -26.20 10.18 23.73
CA SER A 404 -27.19 11.25 23.90
C SER A 404 -27.58 11.42 25.36
N MET A 405 -27.79 10.33 26.11
CA MET A 405 -28.09 10.38 27.55
C MET A 405 -26.91 10.95 28.34
N LEU A 406 -25.68 10.55 28.02
CA LEU A 406 -24.47 11.09 28.66
C LEU A 406 -24.27 12.58 28.33
N ARG A 407 -24.52 12.98 27.09
CA ARG A 407 -24.41 14.38 26.63
C ARG A 407 -25.47 15.26 27.30
N GLU A 408 -26.68 14.76 27.47
CA GLU A 408 -27.77 15.44 28.16
C GLU A 408 -27.49 15.59 29.66
N GLU A 409 -26.96 14.55 30.31
CA GLU A 409 -26.62 14.59 31.74
C GLU A 409 -25.43 15.52 32.04
N VAL A 410 -24.43 15.55 31.15
CA VAL A 410 -23.30 16.51 31.23
C VAL A 410 -23.78 17.94 30.98
N ALA A 411 -24.69 18.15 30.03
CA ALA A 411 -25.28 19.45 29.77
C ALA A 411 -26.07 19.96 30.98
N LYS A 412 -26.96 19.14 31.57
CA LYS A 412 -27.77 19.50 32.75
C LYS A 412 -26.92 19.95 33.95
N ARG A 413 -25.72 19.39 34.11
CA ARG A 413 -24.81 19.70 35.23
C ARG A 413 -23.87 20.87 34.97
N SER A 414 -23.77 21.34 33.73
CA SER A 414 -23.00 22.53 33.38
C SER A 414 -23.89 23.77 33.42
N SER A 415 -23.52 24.76 34.24
CA SER A 415 -24.33 25.96 34.53
C SER A 415 -24.55 26.91 33.34
N ASP A 416 -23.76 26.79 32.25
CA ASP A 416 -23.64 27.81 31.19
C ASP A 416 -23.94 27.32 29.76
N CYS A 417 -24.75 26.26 29.59
CA CYS A 417 -25.04 25.68 28.27
C CYS A 417 -26.51 25.82 27.83
N VAL A 418 -26.71 26.08 26.53
CA VAL A 418 -28.03 26.39 25.93
C VAL A 418 -28.72 25.12 25.38
N GLY A 419 -28.09 23.94 25.48
CA GLY A 419 -28.70 22.65 25.11
C GLY A 419 -27.69 21.52 24.83
N PRO A 420 -28.14 20.25 24.74
CA PRO A 420 -27.29 19.06 24.63
C PRO A 420 -26.43 19.04 23.36
N ASN A 421 -26.87 19.66 22.26
CA ASN A 421 -26.12 19.69 20.99
C ASN A 421 -24.91 20.66 21.00
N SER A 422 -24.69 21.40 22.08
CA SER A 422 -23.59 22.38 22.19
C SER A 422 -22.29 21.80 22.80
N ILE A 423 -22.31 20.52 23.20
CA ILE A 423 -21.21 19.85 23.89
C ILE A 423 -20.73 18.66 23.06
N ASN A 424 -19.43 18.60 22.75
CA ASN A 424 -18.74 17.45 22.18
C ASN A 424 -18.10 16.61 23.30
N LEU A 425 -18.31 15.30 23.25
CA LEU A 425 -17.68 14.33 24.16
C LEU A 425 -16.55 13.61 23.43
N ILE A 426 -15.35 13.58 24.00
CA ILE A 426 -14.17 12.96 23.40
C ILE A 426 -13.64 11.90 24.36
N CYS A 427 -13.50 10.66 23.90
CA CYS A 427 -12.92 9.57 24.68
C CYS A 427 -11.78 8.92 23.89
N ALA A 428 -10.61 8.76 24.52
CA ALA A 428 -9.42 8.16 23.90
C ALA A 428 -9.05 8.75 22.53
N GLY A 429 -9.15 10.08 22.37
CA GLY A 429 -8.80 10.79 21.13
C GLY A 429 -9.86 10.75 20.03
N ARG A 430 -11.04 10.14 20.26
CA ARG A 430 -12.14 10.09 19.30
C ARG A 430 -13.35 10.87 19.80
N VAL A 431 -13.96 11.66 18.92
CA VAL A 431 -15.22 12.37 19.20
C VAL A 431 -16.37 11.35 19.18
N LEU A 432 -17.10 11.24 20.29
CA LEU A 432 -18.29 10.40 20.41
C LEU A 432 -19.45 11.08 19.65
N LYS A 433 -19.81 10.48 18.51
CA LYS A 433 -20.92 10.94 17.65
C LYS A 433 -22.23 10.32 18.13
N ASP A 434 -23.33 11.08 18.01
CA ASP A 434 -24.67 10.54 18.21
C ASP A 434 -25.04 9.77 16.93
N GLY A 435 -25.01 8.44 16.99
CA GLY A 435 -25.52 7.58 15.90
C GLY A 435 -27.07 7.60 15.87
N ASP A 436 -27.69 6.49 15.49
CA ASP A 436 -29.17 6.34 15.43
C ASP A 436 -29.88 6.37 16.82
N GLY A 437 -29.20 6.84 17.87
CA GLY A 437 -29.72 6.94 19.24
C GLY A 437 -29.70 5.62 20.05
N THR A 438 -29.32 4.50 19.44
CA THR A 438 -29.35 3.16 20.05
C THR A 438 -27.99 2.59 20.45
N GLN A 439 -26.89 3.28 20.10
CA GLN A 439 -25.52 2.83 20.39
C GLN A 439 -25.16 3.12 21.85
N LYS A 440 -24.67 2.08 22.53
CA LYS A 440 -24.31 2.14 23.96
C LYS A 440 -22.89 2.68 24.13
N LEU A 441 -22.60 3.27 25.29
CA LEU A 441 -21.29 3.85 25.58
C LEU A 441 -20.16 2.80 25.56
N SER A 442 -20.43 1.55 25.98
CA SER A 442 -19.46 0.45 25.90
C SER A 442 -19.03 0.11 24.47
N GLU A 443 -19.96 0.20 23.50
CA GLU A 443 -19.72 -0.06 22.08
C GLU A 443 -18.82 1.02 21.44
N LEU A 444 -18.84 2.24 21.99
CA LEU A 444 -18.02 3.37 21.53
C LEU A 444 -16.66 3.45 22.26
N GLY A 445 -16.33 2.42 23.04
CA GLY A 445 -15.04 2.28 23.72
C GLY A 445 -14.94 3.03 25.05
N VAL A 446 -16.05 3.52 25.60
CA VAL A 446 -16.11 4.06 26.96
C VAL A 446 -16.20 2.88 27.93
N LYS A 447 -15.18 2.68 28.76
CA LYS A 447 -15.09 1.64 29.79
C LYS A 447 -15.23 2.24 31.21
N ASN A 448 -15.38 1.40 32.21
CA ASN A 448 -15.28 1.82 33.61
C ASN A 448 -13.93 2.55 33.86
N ASN A 449 -14.00 3.67 34.56
CA ASN A 449 -12.94 4.67 34.81
C ASN A 449 -12.41 5.44 33.59
N SER A 450 -13.12 5.44 32.46
CA SER A 450 -12.68 6.20 31.28
C SER A 450 -12.69 7.70 31.53
N LYS A 451 -11.68 8.39 30.98
CA LYS A 451 -11.61 9.85 30.95
C LYS A 451 -12.31 10.35 29.69
N ILE A 452 -13.34 11.17 29.88
CA ILE A 452 -14.09 11.80 28.79
C ILE A 452 -13.87 13.30 28.86
N LEU A 453 -13.43 13.90 27.75
CA LEU A 453 -13.30 15.34 27.64
C LEU A 453 -14.58 15.92 27.04
N ALA A 454 -15.23 16.84 27.75
CA ALA A 454 -16.41 17.56 27.28
C ALA A 454 -16.01 18.98 26.80
N SER A 455 -15.98 19.20 25.49
CA SER A 455 -15.61 20.50 24.89
C SER A 455 -16.82 21.18 24.24
N LYS A 456 -16.91 22.50 24.36
CA LYS A 456 -18.00 23.29 23.75
C LYS A 456 -17.74 23.49 22.26
N VAL A 457 -18.74 23.24 21.41
CA VAL A 457 -18.64 23.46 19.96
C VAL A 457 -19.21 24.83 19.63
N SER A 458 -18.40 25.69 19.01
CA SER A 458 -18.88 26.93 18.39
C SER A 458 -19.53 26.60 17.04
N THR A 459 -20.71 27.16 16.78
CA THR A 459 -21.58 26.85 15.64
C THR A 459 -21.14 27.46 14.31
N ASP A 460 -19.85 27.74 14.14
CA ASP A 460 -19.36 28.39 12.92
C ASP A 460 -18.49 27.41 12.11
N GLN A 461 -19.08 26.98 10.97
CA GLN A 461 -18.57 26.18 9.84
C GLN A 461 -19.23 24.79 9.70
N HIS A 462 -20.31 24.79 8.91
CA HIS A 462 -21.29 23.72 8.73
C HIS A 462 -21.05 22.93 7.42
N GLY A 463 -21.16 21.61 7.47
CA GLY A 463 -21.80 20.81 6.41
C GLY A 463 -20.92 20.08 5.39
N LYS A 464 -20.26 18.97 5.76
CA LYS A 464 -20.00 17.86 4.83
C LYS A 464 -20.52 16.56 5.44
N SER A 465 -21.31 15.80 4.67
CA SER A 465 -21.90 14.54 5.09
C SER A 465 -20.82 13.46 5.20
N ILE A 466 -20.95 12.52 6.13
CA ILE A 466 -20.05 11.36 6.29
C ILE A 466 -19.97 10.54 4.98
N LYS A 467 -21.01 10.59 4.14
CA LYS A 467 -21.01 10.01 2.79
C LYS A 467 -20.04 10.71 1.82
N ASP A 468 -19.92 12.04 1.92
CA ASP A 468 -19.03 12.83 1.07
C ASP A 468 -17.57 12.60 1.47
N GLU A 469 -17.30 12.30 2.74
CA GLU A 469 -15.97 11.96 3.25
C GLU A 469 -15.53 10.56 2.79
N PHE A 470 -16.44 9.59 2.72
CA PHE A 470 -16.17 8.23 2.21
C PHE A 470 -15.94 8.23 0.70
N LEU A 471 -16.79 8.93 -0.07
CA LEU A 471 -16.62 9.08 -1.52
C LEU A 471 -15.30 9.80 -1.86
N ALA A 472 -14.93 10.83 -1.09
CA ALA A 472 -13.65 11.51 -1.27
C ALA A 472 -12.44 10.61 -0.95
N GLU A 473 -12.55 9.66 -0.02
CA GLU A 473 -11.48 8.70 0.29
C GLU A 473 -11.35 7.63 -0.79
N GLU A 474 -12.48 7.16 -1.34
CA GLU A 474 -12.51 6.21 -2.46
C GLU A 474 -11.93 6.85 -3.75
N GLU A 475 -12.28 8.10 -4.05
CA GLU A 475 -11.69 8.87 -5.15
C GLU A 475 -10.18 9.06 -4.99
N ARG A 476 -9.69 9.33 -3.76
CA ARG A 476 -8.25 9.41 -3.45
C ARG A 476 -7.54 8.08 -3.71
N SER A 477 -8.09 6.98 -3.20
CA SER A 477 -7.52 5.64 -3.36
C SER A 477 -7.45 5.23 -4.84
N ASN A 478 -8.52 5.50 -5.59
CA ASN A 478 -8.56 5.26 -7.03
C ASN A 478 -7.51 6.10 -7.76
N LYS A 479 -7.36 7.39 -7.44
CA LYS A 479 -6.34 8.25 -8.05
C LYS A 479 -4.92 7.72 -7.80
N LEU A 480 -4.62 7.24 -6.59
CA LEU A 480 -3.31 6.70 -6.25
C LEU A 480 -3.01 5.38 -6.97
N SER A 481 -4.02 4.52 -7.13
CA SER A 481 -3.88 3.28 -7.91
C SER A 481 -3.56 3.56 -9.38
N ARG A 482 -4.26 4.54 -9.99
CA ARG A 482 -4.01 5.02 -11.35
C ARG A 482 -2.60 5.60 -11.50
N LEU A 483 -2.17 6.42 -10.54
CA LEU A 483 -0.83 7.01 -10.49
C LEU A 483 0.26 5.92 -10.45
N LYS A 484 0.09 4.90 -9.61
CA LYS A 484 1.02 3.77 -9.49
C LYS A 484 1.09 2.95 -10.78
N ALA A 485 -0.06 2.68 -11.39
CA ALA A 485 -0.13 1.96 -12.67
C ALA A 485 0.55 2.75 -13.80
N ALA A 486 0.28 4.05 -13.91
CA ALA A 486 0.92 4.93 -14.89
C ALA A 486 2.45 5.00 -14.69
N ALA A 487 2.91 5.15 -13.43
CA ALA A 487 4.33 5.17 -13.11
C ALA A 487 5.04 3.85 -13.44
N THR A 488 4.38 2.71 -13.16
CA THR A 488 4.89 1.38 -13.48
C THR A 488 4.97 1.18 -15.00
N SER A 489 3.94 1.60 -15.72
CA SER A 489 3.91 1.52 -17.18
C SER A 489 5.04 2.34 -17.80
N LEU A 490 5.20 3.61 -17.41
CA LEU A 490 6.27 4.49 -17.88
C LEU A 490 7.68 3.95 -17.59
N ALA A 491 7.89 3.38 -16.39
CA ALA A 491 9.18 2.78 -16.04
C ALA A 491 9.49 1.51 -16.86
N SER A 492 8.49 0.68 -17.16
CA SER A 492 8.67 -0.60 -17.86
C SER A 492 9.08 -0.44 -19.34
N ARG A 493 8.74 0.69 -19.96
CA ARG A 493 8.90 0.96 -21.41
C ARG A 493 10.35 1.04 -21.90
N HIS A 494 11.33 1.16 -21.00
CA HIS A 494 12.72 1.43 -21.37
C HIS A 494 13.70 0.27 -21.20
N ALA A 495 13.24 -0.89 -20.75
CA ALA A 495 14.12 -2.03 -20.49
C ALA A 495 14.32 -2.96 -21.70
N GLU A 496 13.40 -3.00 -22.68
CA GLU A 496 13.46 -4.04 -23.74
C GLU A 496 14.03 -3.57 -25.09
N GLY A 497 14.38 -2.29 -25.26
CA GLY A 497 14.91 -1.78 -26.54
C GLY A 497 13.95 -1.91 -27.74
N SER A 498 12.65 -2.11 -27.45
CA SER A 498 11.57 -2.10 -28.43
C SER A 498 11.38 -0.68 -28.99
N LEU A 499 10.78 -0.56 -30.19
CA LEU A 499 10.43 0.77 -30.73
C LEU A 499 9.62 1.52 -29.68
N PRO A 500 9.96 2.79 -29.37
CA PRO A 500 9.07 3.63 -28.58
C PRO A 500 7.79 3.78 -29.40
N VAL A 501 6.73 3.05 -29.04
CA VAL A 501 5.42 3.18 -29.69
C VAL A 501 4.84 4.58 -29.42
N GLU A 502 5.41 5.34 -28.48
CA GLU A 502 4.78 6.46 -27.78
C GLU A 502 5.63 7.74 -27.78
N ASP A 503 5.05 8.84 -27.26
CA ASP A 503 5.55 10.22 -27.42
C ASP A 503 6.57 10.67 -26.36
N PHE A 504 6.71 9.94 -25.25
CA PHE A 504 7.61 10.27 -24.15
C PHE A 504 8.77 9.27 -24.03
N ASN A 505 9.99 9.79 -23.91
CA ASN A 505 11.19 8.98 -23.71
C ASN A 505 11.87 9.43 -22.41
N LEU A 506 11.79 8.60 -21.37
CA LEU A 506 12.34 8.89 -20.05
C LEU A 506 13.70 8.23 -19.90
N GLU A 507 14.70 9.01 -19.51
CA GLU A 507 16.07 8.54 -19.30
C GLU A 507 16.57 9.01 -17.94
N LEU A 508 17.43 8.18 -17.33
CA LEU A 508 18.13 8.57 -16.11
C LEU A 508 19.31 9.46 -16.47
N GLU A 509 19.34 10.65 -15.89
CA GLU A 509 20.41 11.64 -16.02
C GLU A 509 21.08 11.87 -14.66
N ASN A 510 22.38 12.14 -14.65
CA ASN A 510 23.08 12.63 -13.46
C ASN A 510 22.83 14.13 -13.25
N GLN A 511 23.37 14.68 -12.16
CA GLN A 511 23.27 16.13 -11.83
C GLN A 511 23.86 17.07 -12.89
N SER A 512 24.66 16.55 -13.83
CA SER A 512 25.23 17.30 -14.95
C SER A 512 24.39 17.22 -16.23
N GLY A 513 23.33 16.40 -16.23
CA GLY A 513 22.47 16.13 -17.40
C GLY A 513 23.01 15.02 -18.32
N GLU A 514 24.01 14.27 -17.90
CA GLU A 514 24.57 13.15 -18.68
C GLU A 514 23.79 11.87 -18.37
N LYS A 515 23.57 11.05 -19.41
CA LYS A 515 22.84 9.78 -19.28
C LYS A 515 23.63 8.77 -18.46
N VAL A 516 22.95 8.09 -17.54
CA VAL A 516 23.57 7.05 -16.71
C VAL A 516 22.78 5.75 -16.78
N GLN A 517 23.48 4.65 -17.02
CA GLN A 517 22.94 3.30 -16.84
C GLN A 517 23.37 2.78 -15.47
N MET A 518 22.40 2.40 -14.65
CA MET A 518 22.60 2.03 -13.24
C MET A 518 22.03 0.65 -12.96
N GLY A 519 22.87 -0.27 -12.47
CA GLY A 519 22.43 -1.58 -12.00
C GLY A 519 21.86 -2.50 -13.09
N SER A 520 20.94 -3.37 -12.69
CA SER A 520 20.16 -4.23 -13.59
C SER A 520 18.97 -3.47 -14.20
N GLU A 521 18.37 -3.99 -15.26
CA GLU A 521 17.15 -3.41 -15.85
C GLU A 521 16.00 -3.27 -14.82
N THR A 522 15.90 -4.21 -13.88
CA THR A 522 14.94 -4.14 -12.77
C THR A 522 15.27 -3.02 -11.79
N ASP A 523 16.55 -2.81 -11.48
CA ASP A 523 16.98 -1.68 -10.63
C ASP A 523 16.68 -0.35 -11.32
N GLN A 524 16.94 -0.26 -12.62
CA GLN A 524 16.70 0.94 -13.41
C GLN A 524 15.21 1.31 -13.46
N ARG A 525 14.33 0.32 -13.68
CA ARG A 525 12.87 0.50 -13.63
C ARG A 525 12.42 1.02 -12.26
N ALA A 526 12.91 0.40 -11.19
CA ALA A 526 12.56 0.77 -9.83
C ALA A 526 13.07 2.18 -9.44
N ILE A 527 14.27 2.56 -9.86
CA ILE A 527 14.81 3.92 -9.68
C ILE A 527 13.98 4.94 -10.45
N MET A 528 13.66 4.67 -11.72
CA MET A 528 12.82 5.57 -12.53
C MET A 528 11.46 5.79 -11.90
N MET A 529 10.81 4.71 -11.43
CA MET A 529 9.53 4.78 -10.74
C MET A 529 9.63 5.60 -9.44
N GLY A 530 10.66 5.35 -8.61
CA GLY A 530 10.88 6.08 -7.37
C GLY A 530 11.13 7.58 -7.58
N LEU A 531 11.91 7.96 -8.60
CA LEU A 531 12.18 9.35 -8.95
C LEU A 531 10.94 10.07 -9.50
N MET A 532 10.15 9.40 -10.35
CA MET A 532 8.88 9.94 -10.84
C MET A 532 7.90 10.23 -9.71
N LEU A 533 7.70 9.26 -8.82
CA LEU A 533 6.81 9.42 -7.66
C LEU A 533 7.31 10.50 -6.72
N HIS A 534 8.64 10.63 -6.52
CA HIS A 534 9.20 11.71 -5.71
C HIS A 534 8.96 13.10 -6.34
N ALA A 535 9.07 13.22 -7.66
CA ALA A 535 8.77 14.47 -8.36
C ALA A 535 7.30 14.88 -8.19
N ASN A 536 6.37 13.94 -8.35
CA ASN A 536 4.95 14.16 -8.11
C ASN A 536 4.65 14.50 -6.65
N ALA A 537 5.26 13.81 -5.69
CA ALA A 537 5.11 14.15 -4.28
C ALA A 537 5.57 15.58 -3.97
N LYS A 538 6.63 16.07 -4.61
CA LYS A 538 7.08 17.47 -4.45
C LYS A 538 6.06 18.47 -4.99
N THR A 539 5.34 18.16 -6.06
CA THR A 539 4.27 19.05 -6.55
C THR A 539 3.10 19.08 -5.56
N LEU A 540 2.74 17.94 -4.97
CA LEU A 540 1.73 17.85 -3.91
C LEU A 540 2.14 18.63 -2.63
N ILE A 541 3.41 18.55 -2.22
CA ILE A 541 3.94 19.34 -1.10
C ILE A 541 3.83 20.85 -1.37
N LYS A 542 4.13 21.29 -2.60
CA LYS A 542 3.98 22.70 -3.02
C LYS A 542 2.51 23.14 -3.01
N ARG A 543 1.59 22.24 -3.35
CA ARG A 543 0.13 22.44 -3.27
C ARG A 543 -0.42 22.33 -1.83
N GLN A 544 0.45 22.07 -0.83
CA GLN A 544 0.10 21.89 0.58
C GLN A 544 -0.80 20.66 0.85
N GLN A 545 -0.81 19.68 -0.07
CA GLN A 545 -1.52 18.41 0.08
C GLN A 545 -0.62 17.37 0.77
N TYR A 546 -0.33 17.56 2.05
CA TYR A 546 0.67 16.75 2.77
C TYR A 546 0.25 15.28 2.98
N ARG A 547 -1.05 14.98 3.08
CA ARG A 547 -1.56 13.62 3.23
C ARG A 547 -1.35 12.80 1.95
N ASP A 548 -1.82 13.32 0.82
CA ASP A 548 -1.65 12.70 -0.49
C ASP A 548 -0.15 12.57 -0.84
N ALA A 549 0.65 13.60 -0.53
CA ALA A 549 2.09 13.57 -0.73
C ALA A 549 2.78 12.45 0.06
N LEU A 550 2.36 12.20 1.31
CA LEU A 550 2.94 11.15 2.15
C LEU A 550 2.69 9.74 1.56
N GLU A 551 1.50 9.51 1.02
CA GLU A 551 1.14 8.24 0.37
C GLU A 551 1.98 8.03 -0.91
N VAL A 552 2.15 9.08 -1.73
CA VAL A 552 3.03 9.03 -2.92
C VAL A 552 4.51 8.83 -2.55
N LEU A 553 5.02 9.49 -1.51
CA LEU A 553 6.38 9.29 -1.02
C LEU A 553 6.61 7.86 -0.51
N THR A 554 5.59 7.28 0.12
CA THR A 554 5.65 5.88 0.59
C THR A 554 5.72 4.92 -0.59
N MET A 555 4.94 5.14 -1.65
CA MET A 555 5.07 4.37 -2.89
C MET A 555 6.45 4.53 -3.54
N GLY A 556 7.03 5.74 -3.50
CA GLY A 556 8.41 5.99 -3.94
C GLY A 556 9.45 5.24 -3.12
N GLU A 557 9.30 5.19 -1.79
CA GLU A 557 10.17 4.40 -0.90
C GLU A 557 10.05 2.89 -1.18
N GLU A 558 8.84 2.38 -1.40
CA GLU A 558 8.62 0.99 -1.84
C GLU A 558 9.35 0.71 -3.15
N ALA A 559 9.27 1.63 -4.12
CA ALA A 559 9.99 1.51 -5.39
C ALA A 559 11.50 1.38 -5.19
N PHE A 560 12.11 2.29 -4.41
CA PHE A 560 13.55 2.22 -4.13
C PHE A 560 13.94 0.96 -3.36
N SER A 561 13.07 0.43 -2.50
CA SER A 561 13.34 -0.79 -1.73
C SER A 561 13.49 -2.05 -2.58
N LEU A 562 13.01 -2.03 -3.83
CA LEU A 562 13.17 -3.12 -4.79
C LEU A 562 14.59 -3.17 -5.40
N CYS A 563 15.37 -2.09 -5.28
CA CYS A 563 16.71 -2.00 -5.85
C CYS A 563 17.78 -2.65 -4.96
N ASN A 564 18.90 -3.05 -5.57
CA ASN A 564 20.08 -3.44 -4.81
C ASN A 564 20.58 -2.27 -3.93
N PRO A 565 20.81 -2.47 -2.61
CA PRO A 565 21.28 -1.42 -1.70
C PRO A 565 22.54 -0.68 -2.17
N LYS A 566 23.47 -1.38 -2.85
CA LYS A 566 24.69 -0.76 -3.39
C LYS A 566 24.42 0.26 -4.50
N VAL A 567 23.35 0.06 -5.27
CA VAL A 567 22.94 0.98 -6.34
C VAL A 567 22.23 2.18 -5.71
N ILE A 568 21.42 1.96 -4.67
CA ILE A 568 20.73 3.04 -3.93
C ILE A 568 21.73 3.98 -3.25
N GLU A 569 22.86 3.47 -2.75
CA GLU A 569 23.91 4.30 -2.14
C GLU A 569 24.47 5.37 -3.10
N MET A 570 24.30 5.20 -4.41
CA MET A 570 24.72 6.15 -5.44
C MET A 570 23.63 7.18 -5.79
N VAL A 571 22.41 7.04 -5.25
CA VAL A 571 21.26 7.91 -5.51
C VAL A 571 21.05 8.87 -4.34
N ASP A 572 21.29 10.17 -4.57
CA ASP A 572 21.15 11.24 -3.59
C ASP A 572 19.70 11.68 -3.35
N ASN A 573 18.79 11.38 -4.29
CA ASN A 573 17.36 11.64 -4.13
C ASN A 573 16.71 10.87 -2.96
N VAL A 574 17.23 9.70 -2.58
CA VAL A 574 16.64 8.88 -1.50
C VAL A 574 16.72 9.57 -0.14
N PRO A 575 17.88 10.12 0.29
CA PRO A 575 17.95 10.99 1.47
C PRO A 575 17.01 12.20 1.42
N ILE A 576 16.84 12.83 0.26
CA ILE A 576 15.93 13.98 0.08
C ILE A 576 14.48 13.54 0.29
N LEU A 577 14.09 12.38 -0.25
CA LEU A 577 12.77 11.78 -0.04
C LEU A 577 12.48 11.56 1.44
N GLN A 578 13.46 11.08 2.22
CA GLN A 578 13.31 10.90 3.67
C GLN A 578 13.05 12.22 4.40
N ILE A 579 13.74 13.30 4.01
CA ILE A 579 13.52 14.64 4.57
C ILE A 579 12.12 15.14 4.23
N ASP A 580 11.66 14.95 2.99
CA ASP A 580 10.32 15.36 2.55
C ASP A 580 9.20 14.59 3.27
N MET A 581 9.40 13.30 3.56
CA MET A 581 8.46 12.52 4.39
C MET A 581 8.34 13.08 5.81
N VAL A 582 9.48 13.37 6.44
CA VAL A 582 9.51 13.93 7.80
C VAL A 582 8.93 15.34 7.83
N TRP A 583 9.13 16.12 6.78
CA TRP A 583 8.47 17.40 6.60
C TRP A 583 6.94 17.25 6.52
N CYS A 584 6.44 16.25 5.81
CA CYS A 584 5.00 15.96 5.78
C CYS A 584 4.46 15.58 7.18
N TYR A 585 5.18 14.76 7.95
CA TYR A 585 4.79 14.46 9.35
C TYR A 585 4.69 15.72 10.20
N PHE A 586 5.68 16.63 10.06
CA PHE A 586 5.69 17.89 10.78
C PHE A 586 4.49 18.78 10.40
N MET A 587 4.20 18.93 9.11
CA MET A 587 3.10 19.74 8.61
C MET A 587 1.71 19.18 8.93
N LEU A 588 1.59 17.87 9.16
CA LEU A 588 0.34 17.23 9.60
C LEU A 588 0.11 17.36 11.12
N HIS A 589 1.09 17.87 11.88
CA HIS A 589 1.05 18.03 13.34
C HIS A 589 0.74 16.74 14.12
N ASP A 590 1.06 15.57 13.56
CA ASP A 590 0.80 14.29 14.20
C ASP A 590 2.03 13.77 14.96
N ILE A 591 1.92 13.81 16.29
CA ILE A 591 2.96 13.46 17.26
C ILE A 591 3.28 11.95 17.23
N SER A 592 2.38 11.11 16.70
CA SER A 592 2.57 9.65 16.68
C SER A 592 3.75 9.19 15.80
N TRP A 593 4.19 10.02 14.86
CA TRP A 593 5.25 9.70 13.88
C TRP A 593 6.67 10.05 14.34
N LEU A 594 6.84 10.63 15.53
CA LEU A 594 8.13 11.16 16.01
C LEU A 594 9.24 10.11 16.14
N THR A 595 8.91 8.91 16.57
CA THR A 595 9.89 7.80 16.70
C THR A 595 10.41 7.37 15.34
N VAL A 596 9.53 7.29 14.34
CA VAL A 596 9.88 6.98 12.96
C VAL A 596 10.65 8.14 12.32
N ALA A 597 10.26 9.38 12.60
CA ALA A 597 10.91 10.58 12.08
C ALA A 597 12.40 10.65 12.46
N GLY A 598 12.74 10.34 13.71
CA GLY A 598 14.14 10.33 14.16
C GLY A 598 15.03 9.32 13.40
N ILE A 599 14.51 8.11 13.15
CA ILE A 599 15.23 7.08 12.39
C ILE A 599 15.44 7.51 10.93
N ARG A 600 14.42 8.14 10.32
CA ARG A 600 14.48 8.61 8.93
C ARG A 600 15.48 9.74 8.75
N LEU A 601 15.52 10.71 9.67
CA LEU A 601 16.50 11.81 9.64
C LEU A 601 17.94 11.29 9.81
N ALA A 602 18.17 10.30 10.66
CA ALA A 602 19.49 9.68 10.81
C ALA A 602 19.98 9.04 9.50
N LYS A 603 19.11 8.30 8.80
CA LYS A 603 19.42 7.74 7.47
C LYS A 603 19.66 8.81 6.41
N ALA A 604 18.87 9.89 6.43
CA ALA A 604 19.04 11.01 5.51
C ALA A 604 20.40 11.70 5.71
N ARG A 605 20.81 11.91 6.96
CA ARG A 605 22.11 12.51 7.31
C ARG A 605 23.27 11.67 6.80
N GLU A 606 23.25 10.36 7.04
CA GLU A 606 24.30 9.46 6.53
C GLU A 606 24.39 9.49 5.00
N GLY A 607 23.24 9.48 4.31
CA GLY A 607 23.18 9.52 2.85
C GLY A 607 23.68 10.83 2.26
N ILE A 608 23.32 11.98 2.86
CA ILE A 608 23.80 13.29 2.42
C ILE A 608 25.30 13.44 2.70
N GLU A 609 25.80 13.00 3.84
CA GLU A 609 27.24 13.04 4.14
C GLU A 609 28.06 12.21 3.14
N ARG A 610 27.52 11.06 2.68
CA ARG A 610 28.14 10.24 1.64
C ARG A 610 28.19 10.96 0.28
N ALA A 611 27.11 11.63 -0.10
CA ALA A 611 27.00 12.33 -1.37
C ALA A 611 27.80 13.66 -1.38
N HIS A 612 27.57 14.52 -0.39
CA HIS A 612 28.09 15.88 -0.31
C HIS A 612 29.49 15.99 0.33
N GLY A 613 29.93 14.92 1.02
CA GLY A 613 31.13 14.92 1.86
C GLY A 613 30.91 15.61 3.21
N LYS A 614 31.80 15.35 4.19
CA LYS A 614 31.76 16.03 5.50
C LYS A 614 31.79 17.55 5.30
N GLU A 615 30.88 18.26 5.97
CA GLU A 615 30.72 19.72 5.87
C GLU A 615 30.44 20.25 4.43
N SER A 616 29.86 19.41 3.56
CA SER A 616 29.56 19.76 2.16
C SER A 616 30.80 20.17 1.34
N THR A 617 31.97 19.67 1.71
CA THR A 617 33.25 20.04 1.08
C THR A 617 33.37 19.53 -0.35
N ARG A 618 32.93 18.29 -0.62
CA ARG A 618 32.99 17.66 -1.95
C ARG A 618 32.08 18.36 -2.94
N ILE A 619 30.82 18.63 -2.56
CA ILE A 619 29.85 19.30 -3.44
C ILE A 619 30.27 20.75 -3.75
N ARG A 620 30.85 21.46 -2.77
CA ARG A 620 31.36 22.82 -2.97
C ARG A 620 32.47 22.88 -4.02
N ILE A 621 33.34 21.88 -4.06
CA ILE A 621 34.41 21.77 -5.06
C ILE A 621 33.81 21.47 -6.45
N LEU A 622 32.88 20.51 -6.52
CA LEU A 622 32.24 20.12 -7.78
C LEU A 622 31.42 21.24 -8.42
N GLN A 623 30.79 22.09 -7.60
CA GLN A 623 29.95 23.19 -8.08
C GLN A 623 30.67 24.54 -8.16
N GLY A 624 32.00 24.56 -8.05
CA GLY A 624 32.79 25.78 -8.21
C GLY A 624 32.51 26.86 -7.15
N GLY A 625 32.14 26.47 -5.93
CA GLY A 625 31.84 27.39 -4.83
C GLY A 625 30.39 27.92 -4.77
N ARG A 626 29.46 27.33 -5.52
CA ARG A 626 28.00 27.57 -5.41
C ARG A 626 27.42 26.78 -4.21
N TYR A 627 26.28 27.24 -3.66
CA TYR A 627 25.66 26.69 -2.43
C TYR A 627 24.14 26.40 -2.55
N PRO A 628 23.66 25.59 -3.50
CA PRO A 628 22.25 25.20 -3.60
C PRO A 628 21.75 24.41 -2.37
N GLU A 629 22.60 23.60 -1.75
CA GLU A 629 22.25 22.63 -0.70
C GLU A 629 21.88 23.26 0.66
N LEU A 630 22.14 24.55 0.87
CA LEU A 630 21.94 25.21 2.16
C LEU A 630 20.48 25.12 2.66
N ALA A 631 19.51 25.15 1.75
CA ALA A 631 18.10 25.05 2.11
C ALA A 631 17.72 23.66 2.63
N LEU A 632 18.31 22.61 2.04
CA LEU A 632 18.09 21.22 2.43
C LEU A 632 18.68 20.95 3.82
N HIS A 633 19.92 21.37 4.06
CA HIS A 633 20.58 21.24 5.37
C HIS A 633 19.82 21.98 6.47
N LEU A 634 19.30 23.17 6.16
CA LEU A 634 18.49 23.93 7.09
C LEU A 634 17.21 23.18 7.50
N ARG A 635 16.46 22.65 6.52
CA ARG A 635 15.25 21.88 6.79
C ARG A 635 15.55 20.62 7.63
N MET A 636 16.63 19.91 7.32
CA MET A 636 17.05 18.72 8.07
C MET A 636 17.35 19.04 9.54
N GLU A 637 18.15 20.07 9.81
CA GLU A 637 18.53 20.45 11.19
C GLU A 637 17.37 21.00 12.01
N LEU A 638 16.44 21.73 11.37
CA LEU A 638 15.18 22.12 12.00
C LEU A 638 14.40 20.87 12.44
N LEU A 639 14.18 19.92 11.54
CA LEU A 639 13.40 18.71 11.84
C LEU A 639 14.06 17.86 12.93
N GLU A 640 15.39 17.74 12.94
CA GLU A 640 16.11 17.08 14.04
C GLU A 640 15.94 17.81 15.37
N GLY A 641 15.99 19.14 15.35
CA GLY A 641 15.71 19.97 16.52
C GLY A 641 14.31 19.76 17.09
N VAL A 642 13.31 19.66 16.21
CA VAL A 642 11.91 19.39 16.57
C VAL A 642 11.75 17.98 17.14
N VAL A 643 12.33 16.96 16.51
CA VAL A 643 12.25 15.57 17.01
C VAL A 643 12.97 15.45 18.36
N ALA A 644 14.12 16.09 18.52
CA ALA A 644 14.87 16.11 19.79
C ALA A 644 14.09 16.81 20.92
N TYR A 645 13.37 17.89 20.61
CA TYR A 645 12.49 18.60 21.56
C TYR A 645 11.42 17.66 22.12
N HIS A 646 10.67 17.01 21.23
CA HIS A 646 9.59 16.10 21.63
C HIS A 646 10.08 14.78 22.24
N SER A 647 11.33 14.39 21.96
CA SER A 647 11.99 13.24 22.61
C SER A 647 12.58 13.56 23.99
N GLY A 648 12.40 14.79 24.49
CA GLY A 648 12.93 15.23 25.79
C GLY A 648 14.43 15.52 25.82
N GLN A 649 15.12 15.55 24.67
CA GLN A 649 16.55 15.84 24.55
C GLN A 649 16.78 17.33 24.30
N LEU A 650 16.48 18.16 25.32
CA LEU A 650 16.47 19.63 25.22
C LEU A 650 17.82 20.22 24.77
N GLN A 651 18.94 19.70 25.28
CA GLN A 651 20.27 20.19 24.92
C GLN A 651 20.58 19.98 23.42
N LYS A 652 20.32 18.77 22.90
CA LYS A 652 20.51 18.47 21.48
C LYS A 652 19.53 19.25 20.59
N SER A 653 18.30 19.44 21.06
CA SER A 653 17.32 20.28 20.38
C SER A 653 17.81 21.72 20.24
N LYS A 654 18.37 22.29 21.32
CA LYS A 654 18.95 23.64 21.32
C LYS A 654 20.14 23.76 20.36
N GLU A 655 21.06 22.79 20.36
CA GLU A 655 22.21 22.77 19.44
C GLU A 655 21.76 22.69 17.98
N ALA A 656 20.82 21.80 17.66
CA ALA A 656 20.29 21.65 16.31
C ALA A 656 19.52 22.90 15.85
N LEU A 657 18.65 23.47 16.70
CA LEU A 657 17.87 24.67 16.38
C LEU A 657 18.73 25.94 16.30
N THR A 658 19.80 26.05 17.10
CA THR A 658 20.75 27.17 16.98
C THR A 658 21.63 27.06 15.73
N SER A 659 22.03 25.85 15.34
CA SER A 659 22.67 25.60 14.03
C SER A 659 21.72 25.91 12.87
N ALA A 660 20.47 25.44 12.94
CA ALA A 660 19.44 25.76 11.96
C ALA A 660 19.18 27.26 11.92
N GLN A 661 19.10 27.94 13.08
CA GLN A 661 18.96 29.39 13.15
C GLN A 661 20.19 30.09 12.57
N ALA A 662 21.41 29.62 12.80
CA ALA A 662 22.62 30.19 12.21
C ALA A 662 22.63 30.00 10.69
N LYS A 663 22.17 28.86 10.15
CA LYS A 663 22.03 28.62 8.71
C LYS A 663 20.87 29.40 8.10
N PHE A 664 19.76 29.54 8.81
CA PHE A 664 18.65 30.42 8.44
C PHE A 664 19.11 31.87 8.46
N LEU A 665 19.85 32.28 9.48
CA LEU A 665 20.47 33.59 9.61
C LEU A 665 21.64 33.78 8.67
N LEU A 666 22.30 32.74 8.16
CA LEU A 666 23.34 32.84 7.14
C LEU A 666 22.72 32.88 5.75
N LYS A 667 21.64 32.14 5.51
CA LYS A 667 20.79 32.28 4.32
C LYS A 667 20.14 33.66 4.33
N LYS A 668 19.64 34.09 5.49
CA LYS A 668 19.11 35.42 5.76
C LYS A 668 20.24 36.42 5.66
N LEU A 669 21.38 36.40 6.34
CA LEU A 669 22.52 37.34 6.26
C LEU A 669 23.21 37.37 4.89
N LYS A 670 23.35 36.27 4.16
CA LYS A 670 23.71 36.32 2.73
C LYS A 670 22.61 37.01 1.90
N SER A 671 21.40 37.08 2.42
CA SER A 671 20.25 37.85 1.95
C SER A 671 19.94 39.14 2.76
N PHE A 672 20.69 39.50 3.83
CA PHE A 672 20.27 40.40 4.94
C PHE A 672 21.47 41.23 5.48
N CYS A 673 22.72 40.91 5.16
CA CYS A 673 23.87 41.83 5.29
C CYS A 673 23.78 43.00 4.28
N PHE A 674 22.77 42.98 3.41
CA PHE A 674 22.32 44.09 2.57
C PHE A 674 20.87 44.47 2.92
N CYS A 675 20.55 44.57 4.21
CA CYS A 675 19.18 44.79 4.69
C CYS A 675 18.53 46.15 4.43
N GLU A 676 19.14 46.99 3.60
CA GLU A 676 18.38 48.06 2.94
C GLU A 676 17.59 47.57 1.72
N GLN A 677 17.79 46.33 1.25
CA GLN A 677 17.13 45.84 0.04
C GLN A 677 16.60 44.41 0.22
N LEU A 678 15.32 44.31 0.54
CA LEU A 678 14.55 43.07 0.72
C LEU A 678 14.33 42.27 -0.60
N GLN A 679 14.99 42.65 -1.69
CA GLN A 679 14.87 42.11 -3.04
C GLN A 679 16.28 41.81 -3.53
N VAL A 680 16.44 40.82 -4.42
CA VAL A 680 17.58 40.86 -5.36
C VAL A 680 17.63 42.28 -5.90
N PRO A 681 18.73 43.04 -5.79
CA PRO A 681 18.71 44.48 -6.03
C PRO A 681 17.99 44.75 -7.33
N ASP A 682 16.89 45.52 -7.29
CA ASP A 682 16.02 45.72 -8.45
C ASP A 682 16.85 46.23 -9.64
N GLU A 683 17.95 46.95 -9.40
CA GLU A 683 18.96 47.30 -10.42
C GLU A 683 19.62 46.08 -11.08
N THR A 684 20.13 45.12 -10.32
CA THR A 684 20.77 43.90 -10.84
C THR A 684 19.76 42.92 -11.46
N LEU A 685 18.57 42.83 -10.88
CA LEU A 685 17.48 42.01 -11.39
C LEU A 685 16.91 42.62 -12.67
N SER A 686 16.65 43.93 -12.70
CA SER A 686 16.20 44.65 -13.89
C SER A 686 17.26 44.65 -14.98
N LEU A 687 18.56 44.67 -14.64
CA LEU A 687 19.64 44.50 -15.62
C LEU A 687 19.54 43.14 -16.31
N LEU A 688 19.38 42.04 -15.56
CA LEU A 688 19.18 40.71 -16.14
C LEU A 688 17.84 40.60 -16.91
N MET A 689 16.77 41.20 -16.41
CA MET A 689 15.48 41.23 -17.11
C MET A 689 15.55 42.04 -18.41
N THR A 690 16.32 43.13 -18.43
CA THR A 690 16.59 43.95 -19.63
C THR A 690 17.43 43.18 -20.65
N MET A 691 18.30 42.28 -20.20
CA MET A 691 19.01 41.32 -21.05
C MET A 691 18.10 40.20 -21.59
N GLY A 692 16.83 40.15 -21.18
CA GLY A 692 15.81 39.23 -21.67
C GLY A 692 15.65 37.95 -20.87
N TYR A 693 16.17 37.89 -19.64
CA TYR A 693 16.00 36.75 -18.74
C TYR A 693 14.72 36.89 -17.89
N ARG A 694 14.06 35.77 -17.57
CA ARG A 694 12.86 35.77 -16.73
C ARG A 694 13.21 36.07 -15.28
N GLU A 695 12.33 36.76 -14.57
CA GLU A 695 12.55 37.19 -13.18
C GLU A 695 12.95 36.03 -12.25
N ARG A 696 12.28 34.88 -12.37
CA ARG A 696 12.56 33.68 -11.56
C ARG A 696 13.96 33.10 -11.84
N GLU A 697 14.35 33.05 -13.11
CA GLU A 697 15.66 32.53 -13.55
C GLU A 697 16.78 33.47 -13.09
N ALA A 698 16.58 34.78 -13.24
CA ALA A 698 17.50 35.82 -12.79
C ALA A 698 17.69 35.79 -11.26
N LYS A 699 16.60 35.70 -10.48
CA LYS A 699 16.65 35.55 -9.02
C LYS A 699 17.39 34.29 -8.59
N ARG A 700 17.18 33.16 -9.28
CA ARG A 700 17.89 31.90 -9.02
C ARG A 700 19.38 32.02 -9.31
N ALA A 701 19.75 32.54 -10.48
CA ALA A 701 21.15 32.70 -10.88
C ALA A 701 21.94 33.61 -9.93
N LEU A 702 21.32 34.71 -9.49
CA LEU A 702 21.92 35.63 -8.51
C LEU A 702 22.04 34.99 -7.12
N ARG A 703 21.05 34.19 -6.67
CA ARG A 703 21.16 33.44 -5.41
C ARG A 703 22.29 32.39 -5.45
N MET A 704 22.48 31.72 -6.57
CA MET A 704 23.51 30.68 -6.72
C MET A 704 24.94 31.22 -6.76
N ASN A 705 25.13 32.45 -7.28
CA ASN A 705 26.44 33.04 -7.49
C ASN A 705 26.77 34.17 -6.48
N SER A 706 26.13 34.14 -5.29
CA SER A 706 26.36 35.13 -4.23
C SER A 706 26.16 36.58 -4.70
N LEU A 707 25.14 36.81 -5.55
CA LEU A 707 24.75 38.11 -6.12
C LEU A 707 25.77 38.75 -7.09
N ASP A 708 26.80 38.02 -7.54
CA ASP A 708 27.70 38.46 -8.61
C ASP A 708 26.97 38.41 -9.97
N VAL A 709 26.71 39.57 -10.57
CA VAL A 709 26.00 39.71 -11.85
C VAL A 709 26.77 39.04 -12.99
N GLY A 710 28.10 39.15 -13.04
CA GLY A 710 28.90 38.58 -14.11
C GLY A 710 28.81 37.06 -14.12
N ARG A 711 29.05 36.44 -12.97
CA ARG A 711 28.91 34.98 -12.80
C ARG A 711 27.47 34.49 -12.98
N ALA A 712 26.48 35.30 -12.60
CA ALA A 712 25.07 34.99 -12.82
C ALA A 712 24.70 35.01 -14.32
N VAL A 713 25.22 35.96 -15.10
CA VAL A 713 25.06 35.99 -16.56
C VAL A 713 25.72 34.78 -17.20
N ASP A 714 26.96 34.47 -16.82
CA ASP A 714 27.69 33.30 -17.35
C ASP A 714 26.91 32.01 -17.08
N PHE A 715 26.38 31.86 -15.86
CA PHE A 715 25.50 30.75 -15.49
C PHE A 715 24.24 30.69 -16.35
N LEU A 716 23.54 31.81 -16.55
CA LEU A 716 22.32 31.86 -17.36
C LEU A 716 22.59 31.57 -18.84
N VAL A 717 23.73 32.01 -19.37
CA VAL A 717 24.16 31.71 -20.74
C VAL A 717 24.47 30.21 -20.87
N GLU A 718 25.21 29.64 -19.93
CA GLU A 718 25.52 28.21 -19.89
C GLU A 718 24.23 27.36 -19.78
N GLU A 719 23.32 27.72 -18.88
CA GLU A 719 22.03 27.03 -18.68
C GLU A 719 21.16 27.10 -19.95
N LYS A 720 21.07 28.29 -20.57
CA LYS A 720 20.31 28.48 -21.82
C LYS A 720 20.94 27.72 -22.99
N ALA A 721 22.27 27.66 -23.08
CA ALA A 721 22.97 26.87 -24.08
C ALA A 721 22.70 25.37 -23.91
N LYS A 722 22.81 24.85 -22.68
CA LYS A 722 22.47 23.45 -22.36
C LYS A 722 21.01 23.11 -22.68
N LYS A 723 20.07 23.98 -22.31
CA LYS A 723 18.64 23.81 -22.64
C LYS A 723 18.38 23.84 -24.15
N ALA A 724 19.07 24.71 -24.90
CA ALA A 724 18.94 24.76 -26.35
C ALA A 724 19.49 23.50 -27.02
N GLN A 725 20.68 23.03 -26.58
CA GLN A 725 21.27 21.78 -27.04
C GLN A 725 20.35 20.58 -26.76
N LYS A 726 19.84 20.46 -25.53
CA LYS A 726 18.90 19.38 -25.15
C LYS A 726 17.62 19.39 -26.01
N ARG A 727 17.11 20.59 -26.35
CA ARG A 727 15.95 20.70 -27.26
C ARG A 727 16.27 20.25 -28.68
N GLU A 728 17.44 20.59 -29.20
CA GLU A 728 17.87 20.17 -30.54
C GLU A 728 18.09 18.66 -30.60
N GLU A 729 18.76 18.09 -29.59
CA GLU A 729 18.94 16.64 -29.44
C GLU A 729 17.59 15.91 -29.32
N ASN A 730 16.65 16.43 -28.52
CA ASN A 730 15.30 15.87 -28.40
C ASN A 730 14.52 15.94 -29.73
N LEU A 731 14.61 17.05 -30.47
CA LEU A 731 13.96 17.19 -31.78
C LEU A 731 14.56 16.22 -32.80
N GLN A 732 15.88 16.05 -32.79
CA GLN A 732 16.57 15.09 -33.65
C GLN A 732 16.16 13.66 -33.31
N ARG A 733 16.07 13.33 -32.02
CA ARG A 733 15.59 12.02 -31.55
C ARG A 733 14.15 11.76 -31.95
N GLN A 734 13.25 12.74 -31.82
CA GLN A 734 11.85 12.60 -32.25
C GLN A 734 11.76 12.30 -33.75
N LYS A 735 12.58 12.96 -34.57
CA LYS A 735 12.69 12.64 -36.01
C LYS A 735 13.16 11.21 -36.23
N GLU A 736 14.18 10.76 -35.49
CA GLU A 736 14.67 9.38 -35.59
C GLU A 736 13.61 8.36 -35.19
N ILE A 737 12.84 8.60 -34.12
CA ILE A 737 11.73 7.74 -33.69
C ILE A 737 10.63 7.69 -34.76
N LEU A 738 10.24 8.83 -35.33
CA LEU A 738 9.24 8.88 -36.41
C LEU A 738 9.71 8.10 -37.64
N GLU A 739 11.00 8.17 -37.98
CA GLU A 739 11.58 7.37 -39.05
C GLU A 739 11.59 5.88 -38.71
N GLN A 740 11.95 5.50 -37.48
CA GLN A 740 11.90 4.12 -37.03
C GLN A 740 10.47 3.55 -37.05
N LYS A 741 9.46 4.32 -36.62
CA LYS A 741 8.03 3.97 -36.73
C LYS A 741 7.60 3.74 -38.19
N ARG A 742 8.17 4.48 -39.14
CA ARG A 742 7.89 4.31 -40.58
C ARG A 742 8.37 2.96 -41.13
N TYR A 743 9.52 2.47 -40.65
CA TYR A 743 10.12 1.20 -41.10
C TYR A 743 9.59 -0.02 -40.34
N GLY A 744 9.15 0.13 -39.09
CA GLY A 744 8.56 -0.93 -38.28
C GLY A 744 9.59 -1.79 -37.53
N MET A 745 9.14 -2.91 -36.97
CA MET A 745 9.97 -3.80 -36.14
C MET A 745 10.54 -4.98 -36.93
N THR A 746 11.65 -5.51 -36.43
CA THR A 746 12.18 -6.83 -36.81
C THR A 746 11.30 -7.96 -36.27
N PRO A 747 11.41 -9.20 -36.78
CA PRO A 747 10.72 -10.37 -36.22
C PRO A 747 10.93 -10.57 -34.69
N LEU A 748 12.10 -10.21 -34.13
CA LEU A 748 12.35 -10.21 -32.68
C LEU A 748 11.85 -8.94 -31.95
N LYS A 749 10.92 -8.17 -32.54
CA LYS A 749 10.33 -6.94 -31.98
C LYS A 749 11.34 -5.81 -31.68
N LYS A 750 12.52 -5.83 -32.30
CA LYS A 750 13.51 -4.75 -32.18
C LYS A 750 13.25 -3.65 -33.19
N ALA A 751 13.58 -2.42 -32.83
CA ALA A 751 13.59 -1.29 -33.75
C ALA A 751 14.63 -1.48 -34.85
N VAL A 752 14.35 -1.01 -36.07
CA VAL A 752 15.38 -0.90 -37.11
C VAL A 752 16.43 0.13 -36.66
N ASP A 753 17.69 -0.28 -36.65
CA ASP A 753 18.81 0.54 -36.21
C ASP A 753 19.14 1.61 -37.25
N MET A 754 18.90 2.87 -36.89
CA MET A 754 19.09 4.00 -37.80
C MET A 754 20.56 4.28 -38.11
N GLN A 755 21.49 3.90 -37.23
CA GLN A 755 22.93 4.06 -37.49
C GLN A 755 23.38 3.10 -38.59
N LYS A 756 22.87 1.87 -38.56
CA LYS A 756 23.12 0.87 -39.62
C LYS A 756 22.47 1.27 -40.95
N VAL A 757 21.26 1.83 -40.92
CA VAL A 757 20.63 2.41 -42.12
C VAL A 757 21.49 3.55 -42.70
N LYS A 758 21.95 4.49 -41.86
CA LYS A 758 22.84 5.59 -42.29
C LYS A 758 24.15 5.05 -42.89
N TYR A 759 24.70 3.97 -42.34
CA TYR A 759 25.86 3.28 -42.90
C TYR A 759 25.61 2.76 -44.33
N PHE A 760 24.50 2.05 -44.58
CA PHE A 760 24.17 1.59 -45.95
C PHE A 760 23.89 2.74 -46.92
N VAL A 761 23.25 3.81 -46.46
CA VAL A 761 23.05 5.02 -47.27
C VAL A 761 24.39 5.65 -47.63
N SER A 762 25.37 5.66 -46.72
CA SER A 762 26.72 6.15 -47.02
C SER A 762 27.47 5.31 -48.05
N ILE A 763 27.16 4.01 -48.13
CA ILE A 763 27.68 3.08 -49.15
C ILE A 763 26.96 3.26 -50.50
N GLY A 764 25.82 3.95 -50.53
CA GLY A 764 25.07 4.30 -51.75
C GLY A 764 23.75 3.55 -51.94
N PHE A 765 23.28 2.80 -50.95
CA PHE A 765 21.98 2.12 -51.01
C PHE A 765 20.82 3.08 -50.67
N GLU A 766 19.65 2.86 -51.29
CA GLU A 766 18.45 3.64 -50.99
C GLU A 766 17.96 3.37 -49.55
N LYS A 767 17.54 4.42 -48.85
CA LYS A 767 17.18 4.36 -47.42
C LYS A 767 16.06 3.36 -47.12
N ASP A 768 15.01 3.32 -47.95
CA ASP A 768 13.85 2.42 -47.77
C ASP A 768 14.26 0.94 -47.97
N VAL A 769 15.15 0.66 -48.93
CA VAL A 769 15.64 -0.71 -49.23
C VAL A 769 16.60 -1.20 -48.15
N ALA A 770 17.53 -0.35 -47.71
CA ALA A 770 18.45 -0.65 -46.62
C ALA A 770 17.72 -0.93 -45.30
N ALA A 771 16.67 -0.16 -45.00
CA ALA A 771 15.86 -0.36 -43.79
C ALA A 771 15.08 -1.68 -43.83
N GLU A 772 14.52 -2.08 -44.97
CA GLU A 772 13.83 -3.37 -45.09
C GLU A 772 14.79 -4.56 -45.06
N ALA A 773 15.98 -4.45 -45.65
CA ALA A 773 17.03 -5.49 -45.53
C ALA A 773 17.44 -5.70 -44.06
N LEU A 774 17.67 -4.62 -43.32
CA LEU A 774 17.96 -4.69 -41.88
C LEU A 774 16.80 -5.23 -41.06
N ARG A 775 15.55 -4.90 -41.45
CA ARG A 775 14.35 -5.40 -40.77
C ARG A 775 14.19 -6.91 -40.88
N ARG A 776 14.52 -7.49 -42.04
CA ARG A 776 14.46 -8.95 -42.28
C ARG A 776 15.53 -9.70 -41.49
N ASN A 777 16.70 -9.10 -41.38
CA ASN A 777 17.90 -9.75 -40.86
C ASN A 777 18.24 -9.32 -39.42
N GLU A 778 17.25 -8.93 -38.61
CA GLU A 778 17.44 -8.60 -37.19
C GLU A 778 18.51 -7.54 -36.89
N ASN A 779 18.62 -6.56 -37.80
CA ASN A 779 19.68 -5.55 -37.79
C ASN A 779 21.11 -6.12 -37.94
N ASP A 780 21.31 -7.32 -38.48
CA ASP A 780 22.63 -7.81 -38.84
C ASP A 780 23.16 -7.09 -40.08
N THR A 781 24.30 -6.42 -39.95
CA THR A 781 24.91 -5.64 -41.03
C THR A 781 25.49 -6.51 -42.14
N GLN A 782 26.00 -7.70 -41.81
CA GLN A 782 26.66 -8.55 -42.80
C GLN A 782 25.62 -9.22 -43.69
N VAL A 783 24.64 -9.87 -43.07
CA VAL A 783 23.54 -10.54 -43.79
C VAL A 783 22.69 -9.54 -44.58
N ALA A 784 22.45 -8.34 -44.03
CA ALA A 784 21.76 -7.29 -44.78
C ALA A 784 22.57 -6.78 -45.98
N LEU A 785 23.91 -6.71 -45.89
CA LEU A 785 24.74 -6.32 -47.03
C LEU A 785 24.72 -7.38 -48.14
N ASP A 786 24.75 -8.65 -47.77
CA ASP A 786 24.65 -9.77 -48.71
C ASP A 786 23.32 -9.75 -49.47
N ASP A 787 22.21 -9.51 -48.77
CA ASP A 787 20.88 -9.37 -49.38
C ASP A 787 20.76 -8.14 -50.30
N LEU A 788 21.46 -7.04 -49.98
CA LEU A 788 21.46 -5.82 -50.78
C LEU A 788 22.32 -5.92 -52.04
N THR A 789 23.40 -6.71 -51.97
CA THR A 789 24.34 -6.90 -53.08
C THR A 789 23.90 -7.99 -54.06
N ASN A 790 23.06 -8.94 -53.61
CA ASN A 790 22.47 -9.94 -54.49
C ASN A 790 21.28 -9.35 -55.30
N PRO A 791 21.29 -9.43 -56.65
CA PRO A 791 20.28 -8.80 -57.50
C PRO A 791 18.87 -9.41 -57.33
N GLU A 792 18.77 -10.71 -57.06
CA GLU A 792 17.48 -11.39 -56.92
C GLU A 792 16.77 -10.95 -55.64
N THR A 793 17.48 -10.97 -54.51
CA THR A 793 16.97 -10.56 -53.20
C THR A 793 16.67 -9.06 -53.16
N ASN A 794 17.52 -8.21 -53.72
CA ASN A 794 17.29 -6.77 -53.80
C ASN A 794 16.01 -6.45 -54.61
N SER A 795 15.81 -7.11 -55.76
CA SER A 795 14.59 -6.95 -56.55
C SER A 795 13.33 -7.40 -55.80
N ALA A 796 13.42 -8.47 -55.02
CA ALA A 796 12.33 -8.97 -54.18
C ALA A 796 11.98 -7.96 -53.07
N ILE A 797 12.98 -7.38 -52.40
CA ILE A 797 12.79 -6.34 -51.37
C ILE A 797 12.10 -5.11 -51.98
N GLN A 798 12.56 -4.63 -53.14
CA GLN A 798 11.95 -3.49 -53.82
C GLN A 798 10.49 -3.75 -54.22
N ASN A 799 10.20 -4.94 -54.76
CA ASN A 799 8.84 -5.34 -55.10
C ASN A 799 7.93 -5.40 -53.86
N GLU A 800 8.45 -5.89 -52.74
CA GLU A 800 7.72 -5.94 -51.48
C GLU A 800 7.41 -4.52 -50.95
N ILE A 801 8.38 -3.60 -51.00
CA ILE A 801 8.19 -2.19 -50.62
C ILE A 801 7.09 -1.55 -51.48
N ILE A 802 7.14 -1.74 -52.80
CA ILE A 802 6.14 -1.21 -53.73
C ILE A 802 4.75 -1.78 -53.41
N SER A 803 4.67 -3.09 -53.14
CA SER A 803 3.41 -3.74 -52.78
C SER A 803 2.83 -3.22 -51.47
N LYS A 804 3.67 -3.03 -50.43
CA LYS A 804 3.27 -2.45 -49.14
C LYS A 804 2.81 -1.00 -49.29
N ARG A 805 3.51 -0.21 -50.11
CA ARG A 805 3.15 1.18 -50.39
C ARG A 805 1.77 1.27 -51.06
N ARG A 806 1.47 0.38 -52.03
CA ARG A 806 0.14 0.27 -52.67
C ARG A 806 -0.95 -0.13 -51.65
N LYS A 807 -0.71 -1.14 -50.80
CA LYS A 807 -1.65 -1.57 -49.77
C LYS A 807 -1.94 -0.46 -48.74
N ARG A 808 -0.90 0.26 -48.27
CA ARG A 808 -1.06 1.41 -47.35
C ARG A 808 -1.88 2.54 -47.99
N LEU A 809 -1.62 2.86 -49.25
CA LEU A 809 -2.39 3.88 -49.98
C LEU A 809 -3.85 3.49 -50.14
N HIS A 810 -4.13 2.23 -50.49
CA HIS A 810 -5.51 1.73 -50.60
C HIS A 810 -6.24 1.75 -49.26
N LYS A 811 -5.59 1.31 -48.17
CA LYS A 811 -6.15 1.36 -46.81
C LYS A 811 -6.42 2.79 -46.35
N ALA A 812 -5.51 3.73 -46.60
CA ALA A 812 -5.69 5.15 -46.27
C ALA A 812 -6.85 5.77 -47.05
N THR A 813 -6.97 5.44 -48.35
CA THR A 813 -8.08 5.92 -49.20
C THR A 813 -9.42 5.36 -48.72
N THR A 814 -9.45 4.08 -48.32
CA THR A 814 -10.64 3.41 -47.78
C THR A 814 -11.05 4.01 -46.43
N SER A 815 -10.09 4.22 -45.52
CA SER A 815 -10.35 4.85 -44.22
C SER A 815 -10.82 6.30 -44.36
N ALA A 816 -10.22 7.07 -45.28
CA ALA A 816 -10.70 8.42 -45.59
C ALA A 816 -12.12 8.39 -46.17
N SER A 817 -12.44 7.40 -47.01
CA SER A 817 -13.82 7.22 -47.54
C SER A 817 -14.81 6.89 -46.43
N GLU A 818 -14.48 6.00 -45.51
CA GLU A 818 -15.33 5.60 -44.38
C GLU A 818 -15.56 6.78 -43.42
N LYS A 819 -14.52 7.55 -43.14
CA LYS A 819 -14.59 8.74 -42.28
C LYS A 819 -15.46 9.83 -42.88
N LEU A 820 -15.31 10.12 -44.18
CA LEU A 820 -16.16 11.09 -44.88
C LEU A 820 -17.62 10.60 -45.00
N VAL A 821 -17.85 9.30 -45.21
CA VAL A 821 -19.20 8.72 -45.19
C VAL A 821 -19.82 8.80 -43.79
N SER A 822 -19.04 8.58 -42.72
CA SER A 822 -19.50 8.72 -41.33
C SER A 822 -19.87 10.17 -40.96
N MET A 823 -19.29 11.16 -41.66
CA MET A 823 -19.67 12.58 -41.56
C MET A 823 -20.96 12.92 -42.32
N GLY A 824 -21.61 11.94 -42.96
CA GLY A 824 -22.91 12.08 -43.62
C GLY A 824 -22.86 12.36 -45.14
N PHE A 825 -21.68 12.31 -45.77
CA PHE A 825 -21.56 12.48 -47.22
C PHE A 825 -21.92 11.20 -47.97
N HIS A 826 -22.59 11.33 -49.11
CA HIS A 826 -23.00 10.18 -49.93
C HIS A 826 -21.78 9.45 -50.51
N LYS A 827 -21.70 8.14 -50.31
CA LYS A 827 -20.54 7.29 -50.68
C LYS A 827 -20.05 7.52 -52.11
N ALA A 828 -20.97 7.62 -53.08
CA ALA A 828 -20.62 7.88 -54.48
C ALA A 828 -19.92 9.24 -54.71
N ALA A 829 -20.32 10.29 -53.99
CA ALA A 829 -19.70 11.62 -54.10
C ALA A 829 -18.34 11.64 -53.39
N VAL A 830 -18.22 10.93 -52.26
CA VAL A 830 -16.97 10.76 -51.51
C VAL A 830 -15.92 10.04 -52.35
N ASP A 831 -16.32 8.96 -53.01
CA ASP A 831 -15.43 8.18 -53.88
C ASP A 831 -14.96 9.02 -55.08
N GLU A 832 -15.85 9.81 -55.69
CA GLU A 832 -15.49 10.73 -56.78
C GLU A 832 -14.51 11.83 -56.31
N ALA A 833 -14.77 12.42 -55.15
CA ALA A 833 -13.91 13.45 -54.56
C ALA A 833 -12.52 12.90 -54.19
N LEU A 834 -12.45 11.69 -53.64
CA LEU A 834 -11.19 11.04 -53.29
C LEU A 834 -10.41 10.62 -54.54
N ILE A 835 -11.07 10.14 -55.60
CA ILE A 835 -10.43 9.85 -56.89
C ILE A 835 -9.86 11.13 -57.51
N ARG A 836 -10.57 12.26 -57.38
CA ARG A 836 -10.21 13.53 -58.01
C ARG A 836 -9.07 14.27 -57.31
N PHE A 837 -9.04 14.27 -55.98
CA PHE A 837 -8.10 15.09 -55.20
C PHE A 837 -7.08 14.29 -54.39
N GLY A 838 -7.32 13.01 -54.13
CA GLY A 838 -6.38 12.10 -53.44
C GLY A 838 -6.05 12.44 -51.98
N ARG A 839 -6.49 13.59 -51.45
CA ARG A 839 -6.27 14.04 -50.07
C ARG A 839 -7.61 14.28 -49.36
N GLU A 840 -7.72 13.80 -48.12
CA GLU A 840 -8.93 13.89 -47.29
C GLU A 840 -9.42 15.34 -47.15
N GLU A 841 -8.54 16.29 -46.81
CA GLU A 841 -8.90 17.71 -46.61
C GLU A 841 -9.41 18.38 -47.89
N GLN A 842 -8.85 18.02 -49.04
CA GLN A 842 -9.24 18.60 -50.33
C GLN A 842 -10.54 17.98 -50.84
N ALA A 843 -10.74 16.68 -50.60
CA ALA A 843 -11.99 15.99 -50.87
C ALA A 843 -13.12 16.52 -49.97
N LEU A 844 -12.86 16.75 -48.68
CA LEU A 844 -13.80 17.35 -47.74
C LEU A 844 -14.22 18.77 -48.19
N ASN A 845 -13.26 19.62 -48.55
CA ASN A 845 -13.56 20.98 -49.03
C ASN A 845 -14.38 20.97 -50.34
N TYR A 846 -14.14 20.02 -51.23
CA TYR A 846 -14.93 19.86 -52.45
C TYR A 846 -16.36 19.38 -52.18
N LEU A 847 -16.52 18.43 -51.26
CA LEU A 847 -17.83 17.91 -50.84
C LEU A 847 -18.66 18.95 -50.09
N LEU A 848 -18.03 19.76 -49.25
CA LEU A 848 -18.65 20.90 -48.57
C LEU A 848 -19.08 21.99 -49.58
N GLY A 849 -18.26 22.26 -50.61
CA GLY A 849 -18.58 23.22 -51.67
C GLY A 849 -19.68 22.77 -52.64
N GLN A 850 -19.96 21.46 -52.76
CA GLN A 850 -21.09 20.97 -53.55
C GLN A 850 -22.44 21.10 -52.83
N ASN A 851 -22.44 21.09 -51.49
CA ASN A 851 -23.67 21.19 -50.70
C ASN A 851 -24.30 22.60 -50.73
N GLU A 852 -23.57 23.62 -51.15
CA GLU A 852 -24.12 24.98 -51.36
C GLU A 852 -24.94 25.11 -52.66
N ASN A 853 -24.77 24.20 -53.63
CA ASN A 853 -25.43 24.27 -54.94
C ASN A 853 -26.68 23.38 -55.07
N SER A 854 -27.12 22.70 -54.01
CA SER A 854 -28.35 21.87 -53.99
C SER A 854 -29.43 22.38 -53.02
N VAL A 855 -29.67 23.70 -53.03
CA VAL A 855 -30.88 24.30 -52.46
C VAL A 855 -31.62 25.07 -53.56
N ASN A 856 -32.47 24.37 -54.31
CA ASN A 856 -33.65 24.95 -54.99
C ASN A 856 -34.57 23.83 -55.49
N GLY A 857 -35.63 23.53 -54.72
CA GLY A 857 -36.77 22.71 -55.19
C GLY A 857 -37.46 21.83 -54.14
N LEU A 858 -38.36 22.42 -53.33
CA LEU A 858 -39.45 21.74 -52.59
C LEU A 858 -40.73 21.68 -53.49
N PRO A 859 -41.87 21.02 -53.16
CA PRO A 859 -42.30 20.48 -51.85
C PRO A 859 -43.08 19.11 -51.83
N GLY A 860 -43.21 18.52 -50.63
CA GLY A 860 -44.51 18.04 -50.12
C GLY A 860 -44.66 16.56 -49.69
N ALA A 861 -44.73 16.33 -48.37
CA ALA A 861 -45.69 15.45 -47.64
C ALA A 861 -45.06 14.72 -46.42
N ASN A 862 -45.51 15.08 -45.21
CA ASN A 862 -45.44 14.29 -43.97
C ASN A 862 -46.76 13.46 -43.82
N PRO A 863 -46.99 12.56 -42.83
CA PRO A 863 -46.18 12.15 -41.65
C PRO A 863 -46.16 10.62 -41.36
N SER A 864 -45.28 10.12 -40.44
CA SER A 864 -45.61 9.20 -39.31
C SER A 864 -44.39 8.42 -38.72
N VAL A 865 -43.90 8.88 -37.56
CA VAL A 865 -43.57 8.21 -36.25
C VAL A 865 -43.45 6.67 -36.20
N PRO A 866 -42.62 5.99 -35.34
CA PRO A 866 -41.80 6.47 -34.19
C PRO A 866 -40.32 6.02 -34.13
N LEU A 867 -39.54 6.74 -33.33
CA LEU A 867 -38.29 6.29 -32.69
C LEU A 867 -38.56 5.20 -31.63
N PRO A 868 -37.56 4.36 -31.35
CA PRO A 868 -37.16 4.19 -29.97
C PRO A 868 -35.70 4.54 -29.75
N ASP A 869 -35.48 5.25 -28.65
CA ASP A 869 -34.19 5.48 -28.00
C ASP A 869 -33.48 4.17 -27.70
N THR A 870 -32.15 4.15 -27.84
CA THR A 870 -31.29 3.65 -26.76
C THR A 870 -29.82 4.01 -27.01
N HIS A 871 -29.24 4.59 -25.95
CA HIS A 871 -27.82 4.72 -25.71
C HIS A 871 -27.04 3.46 -26.07
N ALA A 872 -25.98 3.62 -26.87
CA ALA A 872 -24.87 2.69 -26.89
C ALA A 872 -23.57 3.48 -27.07
N THR A 873 -22.84 3.51 -25.97
CA THR A 873 -21.42 3.85 -25.79
C THR A 873 -20.54 3.46 -26.98
N GLU A 874 -19.78 4.42 -27.50
CA GLU A 874 -18.64 4.17 -28.38
C GLU A 874 -17.60 3.31 -27.65
N SER A 875 -17.51 2.04 -28.05
CA SER A 875 -16.38 1.17 -27.78
C SER A 875 -15.59 1.05 -29.09
N LEU A 876 -14.37 1.59 -29.09
CA LEU A 876 -13.41 1.38 -30.17
C LEU A 876 -12.92 -0.07 -30.09
N GLY A 877 -13.43 -0.91 -31.00
CA GLY A 877 -12.94 -2.27 -31.22
C GLY A 877 -11.66 -2.25 -32.06
N ASP A 878 -10.60 -2.80 -31.49
CA ASP A 878 -9.35 -3.12 -32.15
C ASP A 878 -9.52 -4.47 -32.88
N GLU A 879 -9.49 -4.49 -34.21
CA GLU A 879 -9.53 -5.74 -34.99
C GLU A 879 -8.11 -6.25 -35.28
N GLN A 880 -7.73 -7.33 -34.58
CA GLN A 880 -6.64 -8.22 -34.96
C GLN A 880 -7.11 -9.23 -36.01
N ILE A 881 -6.32 -9.38 -37.08
CA ILE A 881 -6.45 -10.47 -38.07
C ILE A 881 -5.69 -11.69 -37.57
N ALA A 882 -6.37 -12.84 -37.59
CA ALA A 882 -5.91 -14.16 -37.15
C ALA A 882 -5.11 -14.94 -38.22
N GLU A 883 -4.18 -15.78 -37.74
CA GLU A 883 -3.78 -17.14 -38.21
C GLU A 883 -2.48 -17.53 -37.44
N GLY A 884 -2.27 -18.65 -36.72
CA GLY A 884 -3.07 -19.77 -36.22
C GLY A 884 -2.16 -20.76 -35.44
N SER A 885 -2.62 -21.25 -34.27
CA SER A 885 -2.24 -22.44 -33.45
C SER A 885 -0.80 -22.56 -32.89
N ALA A 886 -0.49 -22.83 -31.61
CA ALA A 886 -1.21 -23.44 -30.48
C ALA A 886 -0.54 -23.08 -29.12
N GLY A 887 -1.28 -23.16 -28.01
CA GLY A 887 -0.74 -23.18 -26.63
C GLY A 887 -1.24 -22.03 -25.74
N GLY A 888 -2.25 -22.31 -24.90
CA GLY A 888 -2.98 -21.31 -24.12
C GLY A 888 -2.28 -20.81 -22.84
N GLY A 889 -2.55 -19.54 -22.52
CA GLY A 889 -2.24 -18.87 -21.27
C GLY A 889 -2.75 -17.42 -21.33
N SER A 890 -3.93 -17.16 -20.79
CA SER A 890 -4.60 -15.84 -20.77
C SER A 890 -3.92 -14.89 -19.76
N SER A 891 -3.20 -13.87 -20.24
CA SER A 891 -2.82 -12.71 -19.42
C SER A 891 -3.71 -11.51 -19.76
N SER A 892 -4.38 -10.96 -18.76
CA SER A 892 -5.20 -9.75 -18.81
C SER A 892 -4.40 -8.53 -19.29
N VAL A 893 -4.78 -7.93 -20.41
CA VAL A 893 -4.22 -6.67 -20.90
C VAL A 893 -4.84 -5.52 -20.09
N GLU A 894 -4.05 -4.89 -19.21
CA GLU A 894 -4.44 -3.68 -18.49
C GLU A 894 -4.65 -2.52 -19.49
N THR A 895 -5.81 -1.87 -19.43
CA THR A 895 -6.12 -0.68 -20.25
C THR A 895 -5.27 0.51 -19.81
N ARG A 896 -4.55 1.11 -20.77
CA ARG A 896 -3.60 2.23 -20.59
C ARG A 896 -4.29 3.54 -20.21
N ASP A 897 -3.74 4.26 -19.23
CA ASP A 897 -4.25 5.55 -18.73
C ASP A 897 -3.36 6.72 -19.20
N VAL A 898 -3.57 7.15 -20.45
CA VAL A 898 -2.74 8.15 -21.14
C VAL A 898 -2.77 9.51 -20.44
N GLU A 899 -3.92 9.91 -19.91
CA GLU A 899 -4.09 11.20 -19.21
C GLU A 899 -3.19 11.27 -17.96
N MET A 900 -3.11 10.18 -17.21
CA MET A 900 -2.29 10.13 -16.00
C MET A 900 -0.78 10.10 -16.31
N GLU A 901 -0.41 9.50 -17.44
CA GLU A 901 0.98 9.53 -17.96
C GLU A 901 1.40 10.94 -18.40
N ASP A 902 0.49 11.68 -19.03
CA ASP A 902 0.71 13.06 -19.45
C ASP A 902 0.92 13.99 -18.24
N GLU A 903 0.07 13.87 -17.20
CA GLU A 903 0.23 14.65 -15.96
C GLU A 903 1.59 14.39 -15.30
N LEU A 904 2.02 13.12 -15.20
CA LEU A 904 3.32 12.75 -14.63
C LEU A 904 4.50 13.29 -15.44
N THR A 905 4.42 13.23 -16.77
CA THR A 905 5.52 13.64 -17.65
C THR A 905 5.63 15.15 -17.80
N GLU A 906 4.53 15.89 -17.76
CA GLU A 906 4.53 17.36 -17.73
C GLU A 906 5.24 17.88 -16.47
N GLU A 907 5.02 17.24 -15.32
CA GLU A 907 5.69 17.58 -14.07
C GLU A 907 7.20 17.37 -14.14
N LEU A 908 7.65 16.28 -14.78
CA LEU A 908 9.07 16.00 -15.00
C LEU A 908 9.73 16.98 -15.98
N GLN A 909 9.04 17.39 -17.05
CA GLN A 909 9.56 18.35 -18.03
C GLN A 909 9.76 19.75 -17.43
N ASN A 910 8.96 20.09 -16.42
CA ASN A 910 9.04 21.36 -15.72
C ASN A 910 10.07 21.36 -14.58
N ALA A 911 10.58 20.19 -14.17
CA ALA A 911 11.63 20.05 -13.16
C ALA A 911 13.02 20.21 -13.80
N ASP A 912 13.86 21.06 -13.18
CA ASP A 912 15.26 21.26 -13.58
C ASP A 912 16.20 20.71 -12.49
N ALA A 913 17.47 20.45 -12.81
CA ALA A 913 18.44 19.80 -11.92
C ALA A 913 18.63 20.50 -10.56
N TYR A 914 18.40 21.83 -10.48
CA TYR A 914 18.44 22.56 -9.20
C TYR A 914 17.08 22.87 -8.59
N SER A 915 15.98 22.33 -9.13
CA SER A 915 14.63 22.56 -8.59
C SER A 915 14.44 21.96 -7.20
N ASP A 916 15.17 20.89 -6.88
CA ASP A 916 15.18 20.21 -5.58
C ASP A 916 15.80 21.06 -4.46
N TYR A 917 16.62 22.04 -4.82
CA TYR A 917 17.32 22.93 -3.90
C TYR A 917 16.67 24.31 -3.78
N ASP A 918 15.68 24.63 -4.64
CA ASP A 918 14.94 25.89 -4.65
C ASP A 918 13.77 25.86 -3.67
N ILE A 919 14.08 25.59 -2.40
CA ILE A 919 13.12 25.52 -1.30
C ILE A 919 12.87 26.94 -0.74
N GLU A 920 11.60 27.34 -0.68
CA GLU A 920 11.16 28.51 0.09
C GLU A 920 11.22 28.19 1.58
N VAL A 921 11.89 29.05 2.36
CA VAL A 921 12.26 28.79 3.77
C VAL A 921 11.43 29.64 4.74
N THR A 922 10.26 30.09 4.31
CA THR A 922 9.40 30.96 5.13
C THR A 922 8.86 30.18 6.33
N LYS A 923 8.26 29.01 6.07
CA LYS A 923 7.69 28.12 7.09
C LYS A 923 8.75 27.58 8.05
N GLU A 924 9.94 27.26 7.54
CA GLU A 924 11.07 26.80 8.35
C GLU A 924 11.56 27.90 9.30
N GLY A 925 11.61 29.14 8.84
CA GLY A 925 11.97 30.28 9.68
C GLY A 925 10.97 30.52 10.82
N GLU A 926 9.67 30.41 10.53
CA GLU A 926 8.60 30.51 11.53
C GLU A 926 8.72 29.40 12.58
N ALA A 927 8.90 28.15 12.14
CA ALA A 927 9.06 26.99 13.02
C ALA A 927 10.32 27.08 13.91
N ILE A 928 11.46 27.56 13.38
CA ILE A 928 12.68 27.77 14.18
C ILE A 928 12.41 28.74 15.33
N ASN A 929 11.74 29.85 15.06
CA ASN A 929 11.45 30.86 16.08
C ASN A 929 10.47 30.33 17.13
N GLU A 930 9.44 29.59 16.71
CA GLU A 930 8.47 28.97 17.61
C GLU A 930 9.14 27.98 18.58
N TYR A 931 9.93 27.04 18.08
CA TYR A 931 10.57 26.03 18.92
C TYR A 931 11.68 26.57 19.82
N LEU A 932 12.41 27.61 19.37
CA LEU A 932 13.35 28.32 20.24
C LEU A 932 12.64 29.05 21.38
N ALA A 933 11.47 29.65 21.12
CA ALA A 933 10.65 30.25 22.17
C ALA A 933 10.15 29.19 23.16
N LEU A 934 9.67 28.04 22.67
CA LEU A 934 9.25 26.92 23.51
C LEU A 934 10.39 26.38 24.39
N LEU A 935 11.60 26.26 23.85
CA LEU A 935 12.79 25.86 24.62
C LEU A 935 13.11 26.85 25.74
N SER A 936 13.08 28.16 25.45
CA SER A 936 13.34 29.19 26.47
C SER A 936 12.31 29.15 27.60
N SER A 937 11.05 28.82 27.30
CA SER A 937 10.00 28.65 28.31
C SER A 937 10.20 27.39 29.15
N ALA A 938 10.64 26.28 28.56
CA ALA A 938 10.90 25.03 29.26
C ALA A 938 12.13 25.13 30.20
N GLU A 939 13.17 25.86 29.79
CA GLU A 939 14.34 26.15 30.63
C GLU A 939 13.95 26.97 31.86
N ASN A 940 13.11 28.00 31.71
CA ASN A 940 12.63 28.81 32.83
C ASN A 940 11.80 28.02 33.86
N VAL A 941 11.00 27.04 33.42
CA VAL A 941 10.24 26.15 34.32
C VAL A 941 11.17 25.21 35.09
N SER A 942 12.21 24.69 34.44
CA SER A 942 13.20 23.82 35.08
C SER A 942 14.08 24.56 36.12
N SER A 943 14.40 25.84 35.88
CA SER A 943 15.15 26.66 36.84
C SER A 943 14.34 27.03 38.09
N VAL A 944 13.01 27.19 37.96
CA VAL A 944 12.12 27.46 39.11
C VAL A 944 11.91 26.21 39.96
N SER A 945 11.90 25.02 39.35
CA SER A 945 11.79 23.74 40.07
C SER A 945 13.05 23.32 40.83
N SER A 946 14.21 23.84 40.45
CA SER A 946 15.50 23.55 41.10
C SER A 946 15.91 24.57 42.17
N SER A 947 15.11 25.63 42.35
CA SER A 947 15.30 26.67 43.38
C SER A 947 14.21 26.68 44.45
N GLN A 948 13.33 25.67 44.48
CA GLN A 948 12.39 25.38 45.57
C GLN A 948 12.85 24.22 46.44
#